data_AF-A0A4Y2C2G0-F1
#
_entry.id   AF-A0A4Y2C2G0-F1
#
_cell.length_a   1.000
_cell.length_b   1.000
_cell.length_c   1.000
_cell.angle_alpha   90.00
_cell.angle_beta   90.00
_cell.angle_gamma   90.00
#
_symmetry.space_group_name_H-M   'P 1'
#
loop_
_entity.id
_entity.type
_entity.pdbx_description
1 polymer ?
#
loop_
_entity_poly.entity_id
_entity_poly.type
_entity_poly.pdbx_seq_one_letter_code
_entity_poly.pdbx_strand_id
1 'polypeptide(L)'
;MEDYLQYIGSVMGAAALSGAAAVATSFYMSTLPPPLTPTIDLNKQSKELPGPEKARTSRYYPDGKLLEYCFEDARTLYQIMHRGAKISNDGPCLGWRPAKDSSYIFMTYNEVLERIKHFSSGLIHFGMKPGQETFVGIYSQNSPQWVITEHACFRQSAVLVPLYDTLGPNACSYIINQATIKIVVCDDESKVKSILNEAKNTPQLKQIIVVNKVSDAIKVQAKTLGLQLISFKEVEEAGKLHPCEPLVPTPQNVATICYTSGTTGDPKGVVLTHSNIISCSSAVILVMWSAHSMDPWNDTSPKFFFEIEKFCDIKLTSSEHVDTRPFRIARDNEDATKLSQWFSEHNPFSKIDVIMSIDSGIVGGERMLKGTKSSLYTSFSPITEDVKPEGSRGCDITSALFGQGKNKFISLFLKHEELLNRAATFLNPQATTEQVTEAGENVLVAVYGGDPATQNLDELGYHSSVKAAAKTKFNLARLPPTTDAAQLHAMRSYNQVQAWLGNEKDPLKWDWMHTPSGLFPKKSEKDPTPESLLQCISCTCRKGCTNACGCRKAGLHCSLLCKHCIRQSCENPMPVILDNESEEGDAPAPTDMVDEQLECEDIELIVDDCQSLDRIRQRDECGSPYSCVGESGGVHGPKTSDCLMSYLPLAHMFERICQVLMYMSGGSVGFSQGNIKLLTDDIKTLKPTFIPAVPRLLNRIYDQIQNGVQGSKLKKWIMDMALLSKQAELERHIVTNRSVWDRFVFKPVQESLGGRVRLMITGSAPLASNVLTFLRCALGCTIIEGYGQTECVAPSTMTLVGDYNVGHVGPPLPCCHIKLVDVPEMEYYAINGQGEICIKGLNVFQGYLKDPVKTAETVDNEGWLHTGDIGMWME
;
A
#
# COMPACT_ATOMS: atom_id res chain seq x y z
N MET A 1 18.18 -44.98 -33.55
CA MET A 1 18.22 -44.62 -32.10
C MET A 1 19.67 -44.54 -31.66
N GLU A 2 20.46 -45.55 -32.01
CA GLU A 2 21.92 -45.53 -31.86
C GLU A 2 22.56 -44.27 -32.46
N ASP A 3 22.14 -43.81 -33.63
CA ASP A 3 22.63 -42.58 -34.29
C ASP A 3 22.49 -41.33 -33.41
N TYR A 4 21.42 -41.26 -32.62
CA TYR A 4 21.14 -40.14 -31.72
C TYR A 4 22.04 -40.18 -30.47
N LEU A 5 22.31 -41.39 -29.96
CA LEU A 5 23.29 -41.62 -28.89
C LEU A 5 24.72 -41.38 -29.39
N GLN A 6 25.02 -41.73 -30.63
CA GLN A 6 26.32 -41.52 -31.28
C GLN A 6 26.57 -40.03 -31.57
N TYR A 7 25.53 -39.28 -31.95
CA TYR A 7 25.57 -37.82 -32.04
C TYR A 7 25.84 -37.19 -30.68
N ILE A 8 25.08 -37.57 -29.64
CA ILE A 8 25.25 -37.10 -28.25
C ILE A 8 26.66 -37.39 -27.71
N GLY A 9 27.20 -38.59 -27.98
CA GLY A 9 28.54 -39.00 -27.57
C GLY A 9 29.70 -38.38 -28.37
N SER A 10 29.41 -37.62 -29.44
CA SER A 10 30.42 -36.89 -30.21
C SER A 10 30.84 -35.60 -29.51
N VAL A 11 32.04 -35.08 -29.83
CA VAL A 11 32.52 -33.79 -29.29
C VAL A 11 31.55 -32.64 -29.62
N MET A 12 30.90 -32.67 -30.79
CA MET A 12 29.89 -31.67 -31.15
C MET A 12 28.56 -31.84 -30.40
N GLY A 13 28.12 -33.08 -30.14
CA GLY A 13 26.93 -33.35 -29.34
C GLY A 13 27.13 -32.97 -27.87
N ALA A 14 28.29 -33.28 -27.30
CA ALA A 14 28.70 -32.83 -25.99
C ALA A 14 28.77 -31.29 -25.92
N ALA A 15 29.39 -30.64 -26.91
CA ALA A 15 29.44 -29.17 -27.00
C ALA A 15 28.06 -28.54 -27.12
N ALA A 16 27.17 -29.10 -27.95
CA ALA A 16 25.78 -28.64 -28.12
C ALA A 16 24.96 -28.84 -26.83
N LEU A 17 25.13 -29.95 -26.11
CA LEU A 17 24.51 -30.18 -24.81
C LEU A 17 25.05 -29.23 -23.75
N SER A 18 26.37 -28.98 -23.69
CA SER A 18 26.93 -27.99 -22.77
C SER A 18 26.53 -26.56 -23.12
N GLY A 19 26.37 -26.24 -24.41
CA GLY A 19 25.89 -24.94 -24.87
C GLY A 19 24.42 -24.73 -24.54
N ALA A 20 23.56 -25.73 -24.80
CA ALA A 20 22.15 -25.70 -24.41
C ALA A 20 21.99 -25.66 -22.88
N ALA A 21 22.79 -26.40 -22.12
CA ALA A 21 22.81 -26.35 -20.67
C ALA A 21 23.31 -25.00 -20.14
N ALA A 22 24.34 -24.40 -20.76
CA ALA A 22 24.82 -23.07 -20.41
C ALA A 22 23.77 -21.98 -20.72
N VAL A 23 23.11 -22.04 -21.88
CA VAL A 23 22.00 -21.12 -22.21
C VAL A 23 20.83 -21.31 -21.26
N ALA A 24 20.44 -22.55 -20.95
CA ALA A 24 19.37 -22.84 -19.98
C ALA A 24 19.74 -22.41 -18.55
N THR A 25 21.01 -22.53 -18.16
CA THR A 25 21.52 -22.08 -16.85
C THR A 25 21.59 -20.57 -16.79
N SER A 26 22.10 -19.88 -17.81
CA SER A 26 22.12 -18.42 -17.87
C SER A 26 20.71 -17.84 -17.91
N PHE A 27 19.79 -18.43 -18.68
CA PHE A 27 18.38 -18.07 -18.67
C PHE A 27 17.76 -18.29 -17.27
N TYR A 28 18.00 -19.45 -16.66
CA TYR A 28 17.56 -19.75 -15.30
C TYR A 28 18.07 -18.71 -14.28
N MET A 29 19.37 -18.41 -14.27
CA MET A 29 19.97 -17.40 -13.40
C MET A 29 19.39 -16.00 -13.66
N SER A 30 19.09 -15.65 -14.91
CA SER A 30 18.40 -14.39 -15.26
C SER A 30 16.90 -14.36 -14.88
N THR A 31 16.31 -15.48 -14.47
CA THR A 31 14.95 -15.56 -13.91
C THR A 31 14.89 -15.66 -12.39
N LEU A 32 16.04 -15.76 -11.72
CA LEU A 32 16.11 -15.67 -10.26
C LEU A 32 15.90 -14.21 -9.80
N PRO A 33 15.23 -13.98 -8.66
CA PRO A 33 15.18 -12.64 -8.08
C PRO A 33 16.57 -12.22 -7.56
N PRO A 34 16.85 -10.92 -7.46
CA PRO A 34 18.09 -10.40 -6.88
C PRO A 34 18.30 -10.89 -5.43
N PRO A 35 19.57 -11.08 -4.99
CA PRO A 35 19.91 -11.41 -3.60
C PRO A 35 19.29 -10.44 -2.58
N LEU A 36 18.72 -11.02 -1.51
CA LEU A 36 18.16 -10.28 -0.39
C LEU A 36 19.27 -9.93 0.60
N THR A 37 20.08 -8.92 0.29
CA THR A 37 21.19 -8.52 1.15
C THR A 37 20.68 -7.81 2.41
N PRO A 38 21.01 -8.30 3.61
CA PRO A 38 20.81 -7.56 4.86
C PRO A 38 21.62 -6.25 4.82
N THR A 39 21.02 -5.14 5.24
CA THR A 39 21.71 -3.83 5.33
C THR A 39 22.72 -3.75 6.48
N ILE A 40 22.74 -4.74 7.36
CA ILE A 40 23.66 -4.83 8.49
C ILE A 40 24.38 -6.17 8.42
N ASP A 41 25.70 -6.13 8.56
CA ASP A 41 26.57 -7.31 8.70
C ASP A 41 26.00 -8.29 9.72
N LEU A 42 25.75 -9.53 9.28
CA LEU A 42 25.13 -10.59 10.08
C LEU A 42 25.99 -10.99 11.29
N ASN A 43 27.29 -10.66 11.28
CA ASN A 43 28.20 -10.86 12.41
C ASN A 43 28.21 -9.66 13.39
N LYS A 44 27.44 -8.59 13.11
CA LYS A 44 27.43 -7.33 13.88
C LYS A 44 26.01 -6.76 14.05
N GLN A 45 24.98 -7.62 14.10
CA GLN A 45 23.56 -7.23 14.13
C GLN A 45 23.18 -6.31 15.32
N SER A 46 23.90 -6.42 16.44
CA SER A 46 23.71 -5.61 17.66
C SER A 46 24.96 -4.78 18.01
N LYS A 47 24.77 -3.77 18.87
CA LYS A 47 25.84 -2.97 19.50
C LYS A 47 25.66 -2.99 21.02
N GLU A 48 26.76 -3.13 21.75
CA GLU A 48 26.79 -2.92 23.21
C GLU A 48 26.65 -1.42 23.53
N LEU A 49 25.96 -1.11 24.63
CA LEU A 49 25.76 0.23 25.15
C LEU A 49 26.83 0.57 26.20
N PRO A 50 27.29 1.82 26.30
CA PRO A 50 28.28 2.22 27.28
C PRO A 50 27.69 2.16 28.70
N GLY A 51 28.12 1.19 29.50
CA GLY A 51 27.72 1.04 30.90
C GLY A 51 28.23 -0.27 31.52
N PRO A 52 28.08 -0.44 32.85
CA PRO A 52 28.49 -1.69 33.53
C PRO A 52 27.60 -2.89 33.17
N GLU A 53 26.36 -2.64 32.72
CA GLU A 53 25.35 -3.67 32.43
C GLU A 53 25.62 -4.50 31.17
N LYS A 54 26.54 -4.07 30.29
CA LYS A 54 26.78 -4.65 28.95
C LYS A 54 25.50 -4.85 28.11
N ALA A 55 24.48 -4.03 28.34
CA ALA A 55 23.23 -4.06 27.60
C ALA A 55 23.47 -3.87 26.10
N ARG A 56 22.77 -4.62 25.25
CA ARG A 56 22.88 -4.54 23.79
C ARG A 56 21.60 -3.99 23.17
N THR A 57 21.74 -3.27 22.08
CA THR A 57 20.64 -2.69 21.29
C THR A 57 20.83 -2.99 19.80
N SER A 58 19.78 -2.75 19.02
CA SER A 58 19.78 -2.92 17.57
C SER A 58 20.77 -1.98 16.88
N ARG A 59 21.40 -2.39 15.77
CA ARG A 59 22.11 -1.46 14.89
C ARG A 59 21.23 -0.70 13.91
N TYR A 60 19.94 -1.07 13.78
CA TYR A 60 18.98 -0.39 12.91
C TYR A 60 18.57 1.02 13.34
N TYR A 61 19.05 1.51 14.49
CA TYR A 61 18.73 2.85 14.96
C TYR A 61 19.96 3.57 15.54
N PRO A 62 20.24 4.82 15.12
CA PRO A 62 21.36 5.61 15.63
C PRO A 62 21.14 6.04 17.09
N ASP A 63 22.18 6.63 17.69
CA ASP A 63 22.15 7.46 18.91
C ASP A 63 21.56 6.87 20.21
N GLY A 64 21.20 5.59 20.23
CA GLY A 64 20.79 4.87 21.45
C GLY A 64 19.38 5.16 21.96
N LYS A 65 18.65 6.08 21.30
CA LYS A 65 17.21 6.25 21.48
C LYS A 65 16.45 4.97 21.09
N LEU A 66 15.19 4.88 21.54
CA LEU A 66 14.28 3.78 21.20
C LEU A 66 13.25 4.25 20.17
N LEU A 67 12.83 3.35 19.28
CA LEU A 67 11.85 3.65 18.23
C LEU A 67 10.42 3.69 18.80
N GLU A 68 9.85 4.87 18.95
CA GLU A 68 8.48 5.06 19.44
C GLU A 68 7.40 4.70 18.40
N TYR A 69 7.57 5.12 17.15
CA TYR A 69 6.65 4.90 16.04
C TYR A 69 7.40 5.06 14.71
N CYS A 70 6.93 4.42 13.64
CA CYS A 70 7.45 4.62 12.28
C CYS A 70 6.59 5.54 11.39
N PHE A 71 5.35 5.84 11.78
CA PHE A 71 4.44 6.70 11.01
C PHE A 71 3.72 7.71 11.91
N GLU A 72 3.70 8.98 11.51
CA GLU A 72 3.07 10.08 12.25
C GLU A 72 1.55 9.95 12.36
N ASP A 73 0.90 9.47 11.31
CA ASP A 73 -0.54 9.23 11.24
C ASP A 73 -0.99 7.91 11.88
N ALA A 74 -0.10 7.21 12.61
CA ALA A 74 -0.38 5.91 13.24
C ALA A 74 0.25 5.74 14.64
N ARG A 75 0.28 6.80 15.46
CA ARG A 75 0.78 6.79 16.85
C ARG A 75 -0.07 5.98 17.85
N THR A 76 -1.25 5.48 17.45
CA THR A 76 -2.17 4.67 18.30
C THR A 76 -2.90 3.59 17.49
N LEU A 77 -3.41 2.55 18.17
CA LEU A 77 -4.21 1.49 17.54
C LEU A 77 -5.60 1.96 17.07
N TYR A 78 -6.07 3.14 17.49
CA TYR A 78 -7.21 3.79 16.85
C TYR A 78 -6.82 4.28 15.44
N GLN A 79 -5.65 4.92 15.32
CA GLN A 79 -5.18 5.54 14.08
C GLN A 79 -4.74 4.55 12.99
N ILE A 80 -4.21 3.36 13.34
CA ILE A 80 -3.72 2.39 12.32
C ILE A 80 -4.79 2.02 11.28
N MET A 81 -6.07 1.99 11.64
CA MET A 81 -7.16 1.68 10.70
C MET A 81 -7.44 2.84 9.72
N HIS A 82 -7.27 4.08 10.18
CA HIS A 82 -7.38 5.27 9.32
C HIS A 82 -6.18 5.40 8.38
N ARG A 83 -4.96 5.12 8.86
CA ARG A 83 -3.78 5.00 7.99
C ARG A 83 -3.99 3.89 6.95
N GLY A 84 -4.42 2.71 7.38
CA GLY A 84 -4.71 1.57 6.50
C GLY A 84 -5.74 1.91 5.41
N ALA A 85 -6.81 2.63 5.76
CA ALA A 85 -7.80 3.14 4.81
C ALA A 85 -7.18 4.09 3.77
N LYS A 86 -6.37 5.07 4.22
CA LYS A 86 -5.67 6.04 3.37
C LYS A 86 -4.73 5.34 2.39
N ILE A 87 -3.76 4.57 2.88
CA ILE A 87 -2.68 4.04 2.04
C ILE A 87 -3.12 2.86 1.16
N SER A 88 -4.20 2.16 1.51
CA SER A 88 -4.82 1.14 0.65
C SER A 88 -5.78 1.69 -0.40
N ASN A 89 -6.13 2.99 -0.32
CA ASN A 89 -7.21 3.62 -1.08
C ASN A 89 -8.54 2.84 -0.93
N ASP A 90 -8.99 2.69 0.33
CA ASP A 90 -10.15 1.89 0.73
C ASP A 90 -10.11 0.42 0.24
N GLY A 91 -8.95 -0.21 0.38
CA GLY A 91 -8.74 -1.61 -0.01
C GLY A 91 -9.49 -2.62 0.88
N PRO A 92 -9.42 -3.92 0.54
CA PRO A 92 -9.97 -4.99 1.38
C PRO A 92 -9.32 -5.00 2.76
N CYS A 93 -10.12 -5.00 3.82
CA CYS A 93 -9.65 -4.95 5.20
C CYS A 93 -9.87 -6.28 5.92
N LEU A 94 -11.13 -6.66 6.18
CA LEU A 94 -11.49 -7.85 6.96
C LEU A 94 -12.30 -8.83 6.10
N GLY A 95 -11.81 -10.05 5.93
CA GLY A 95 -12.40 -11.09 5.09
C GLY A 95 -12.76 -12.38 5.82
N TRP A 96 -13.87 -13.00 5.45
CA TRP A 96 -14.35 -14.25 6.04
C TRP A 96 -15.13 -15.08 5.01
N ARG A 97 -15.43 -16.34 5.35
CA ARG A 97 -16.25 -17.25 4.55
C ARG A 97 -17.67 -17.32 5.14
N PRO A 98 -18.72 -16.81 4.46
CA PRO A 98 -20.10 -16.82 4.99
C PRO A 98 -20.70 -18.22 5.19
N ALA A 99 -20.19 -19.23 4.48
CA ALA A 99 -20.54 -20.64 4.65
C ALA A 99 -19.30 -21.54 4.50
N LYS A 100 -19.39 -22.78 5.01
CA LYS A 100 -18.28 -23.74 5.09
C LYS A 100 -17.48 -23.86 3.78
N ASP A 101 -18.18 -24.01 2.65
CA ASP A 101 -17.55 -24.30 1.36
C ASP A 101 -17.58 -23.08 0.40
N SER A 102 -17.81 -21.88 0.93
CA SER A 102 -17.86 -20.63 0.16
C SER A 102 -16.48 -20.00 -0.08
N SER A 103 -16.39 -19.12 -1.08
CA SER A 103 -15.27 -18.17 -1.23
C SER A 103 -15.20 -17.20 -0.03
N TYR A 104 -14.04 -16.58 0.17
CA TYR A 104 -13.95 -15.40 1.02
C TYR A 104 -14.69 -14.20 0.40
N ILE A 105 -15.39 -13.45 1.25
CA ILE A 105 -15.79 -12.07 0.98
C ILE A 105 -15.04 -11.13 1.93
N PHE A 106 -14.85 -9.88 1.56
CA PHE A 106 -14.16 -8.86 2.35
C PHE A 106 -15.04 -7.62 2.51
N MET A 107 -14.96 -6.97 3.68
CA MET A 107 -15.33 -5.56 3.85
C MET A 107 -14.12 -4.68 3.52
N THR A 108 -14.37 -3.49 2.97
CA THR A 108 -13.30 -2.48 2.79
C THR A 108 -12.90 -1.83 4.13
N TYR A 109 -11.83 -1.05 4.15
CA TYR A 109 -11.42 -0.31 5.35
C TYR A 109 -12.52 0.66 5.84
N ASN A 110 -13.16 1.41 4.93
CA ASN A 110 -14.25 2.33 5.28
C ASN A 110 -15.49 1.60 5.79
N GLU A 111 -15.85 0.44 5.22
CA GLU A 111 -16.96 -0.39 5.71
C GLU A 111 -16.68 -0.90 7.13
N VAL A 112 -15.44 -1.27 7.44
CA VAL A 112 -15.01 -1.65 8.80
C VAL A 112 -15.02 -0.45 9.75
N LEU A 113 -14.56 0.73 9.32
CA LEU A 113 -14.63 1.97 10.10
C LEU A 113 -16.07 2.43 10.37
N GLU A 114 -17.00 2.29 9.42
CA GLU A 114 -18.43 2.56 9.61
C GLU A 114 -19.01 1.63 10.68
N ARG A 115 -18.70 0.32 10.62
CA ARG A 115 -19.13 -0.65 11.64
C ARG A 115 -18.50 -0.40 13.01
N ILE A 116 -17.24 0.03 13.08
CA ILE A 116 -16.59 0.47 14.33
C ILE A 116 -17.32 1.70 14.91
N LYS A 117 -17.69 2.69 14.07
CA LYS A 117 -18.49 3.85 14.51
C LYS A 117 -19.86 3.44 15.05
N HIS A 118 -20.57 2.55 14.36
CA HIS A 118 -21.86 2.04 14.79
C HIS A 118 -21.76 1.21 16.08
N PHE A 119 -20.90 0.19 16.14
CA PHE A 119 -20.80 -0.68 17.30
C PHE A 119 -20.33 0.10 18.55
N SER A 120 -19.33 0.99 18.43
CA SER A 120 -18.92 1.84 19.56
C SER A 120 -20.05 2.75 20.05
N SER A 121 -20.82 3.35 19.15
CA SER A 121 -21.97 4.19 19.53
C SER A 121 -23.10 3.39 20.17
N GLY A 122 -23.30 2.14 19.73
CA GLY A 122 -24.23 1.20 20.33
C GLY A 122 -23.83 0.81 21.75
N LEU A 123 -22.54 0.54 22.00
CA LEU A 123 -22.04 0.27 23.34
C LEU A 123 -22.34 1.44 24.29
N ILE A 124 -22.08 2.69 23.86
CA ILE A 124 -22.41 3.89 24.63
C ILE A 124 -23.92 4.01 24.88
N HIS A 125 -24.76 3.79 23.86
CA HIS A 125 -26.23 3.78 23.98
C HIS A 125 -26.73 2.74 25.00
N PHE A 126 -26.12 1.55 25.03
CA PHE A 126 -26.44 0.51 26.01
C PHE A 126 -25.78 0.73 27.39
N GLY A 127 -25.13 1.87 27.64
CA GLY A 127 -24.67 2.27 28.97
C GLY A 127 -23.18 2.01 29.25
N MET A 128 -22.39 1.66 28.24
CA MET A 128 -20.93 1.75 28.35
C MET A 128 -20.53 3.21 28.59
N LYS A 129 -19.62 3.45 29.55
CA LYS A 129 -18.96 4.77 29.68
C LYS A 129 -17.71 4.81 28.80
N PRO A 130 -17.41 5.91 28.10
CA PRO A 130 -16.13 6.05 27.43
C PRO A 130 -15.01 6.27 28.46
N GLY A 131 -13.77 5.98 28.09
CA GLY A 131 -12.58 6.23 28.90
C GLY A 131 -12.03 5.01 29.66
N GLN A 132 -10.88 5.25 30.30
CA GLN A 132 -9.95 4.21 30.75
C GLN A 132 -10.39 3.40 31.98
N GLU A 133 -11.47 3.80 32.65
CA GLU A 133 -12.10 3.01 33.73
C GLU A 133 -13.05 1.91 33.20
N THR A 134 -13.30 1.89 31.89
CA THR A 134 -14.19 0.91 31.25
C THR A 134 -13.40 -0.24 30.66
N PHE A 135 -13.68 -1.45 31.15
CA PHE A 135 -13.12 -2.70 30.68
C PHE A 135 -14.19 -3.51 29.94
N VAL A 136 -13.93 -3.85 28.67
CA VAL A 136 -14.81 -4.65 27.82
C VAL A 136 -14.16 -6.01 27.58
N GLY A 137 -14.87 -7.08 27.93
CA GLY A 137 -14.41 -8.44 27.68
C GLY A 137 -14.75 -8.92 26.26
N ILE A 138 -13.92 -9.76 25.66
CA ILE A 138 -14.32 -10.56 24.48
C ILE A 138 -13.97 -12.03 24.73
N TYR A 139 -14.95 -12.92 24.59
CA TYR A 139 -14.81 -14.38 24.71
C TYR A 139 -15.34 -15.04 23.42
N SER A 140 -14.47 -15.17 22.42
CA SER A 140 -14.83 -15.47 21.04
C SER A 140 -13.63 -16.02 20.27
N GLN A 141 -13.89 -16.76 19.21
CA GLN A 141 -12.88 -17.08 18.19
C GLN A 141 -12.61 -15.86 17.29
N ASN A 142 -11.52 -15.91 16.53
CA ASN A 142 -11.13 -14.82 15.62
C ASN A 142 -12.23 -14.58 14.56
N SER A 143 -12.64 -13.33 14.40
CA SER A 143 -13.70 -12.94 13.48
C SER A 143 -13.61 -11.45 13.14
N PRO A 144 -14.28 -10.97 12.08
CA PRO A 144 -14.40 -9.53 11.83
C PRO A 144 -15.04 -8.78 13.01
N GLN A 145 -15.99 -9.40 13.71
CA GLN A 145 -16.65 -8.85 14.89
C GLN A 145 -15.72 -8.68 16.09
N TRP A 146 -14.69 -9.54 16.23
CA TRP A 146 -13.63 -9.34 17.22
C TRP A 146 -12.92 -8.01 16.98
N VAL A 147 -12.40 -7.80 15.77
CA VAL A 147 -11.64 -6.59 15.40
C VAL A 147 -12.53 -5.34 15.45
N ILE A 148 -13.80 -5.44 15.03
CA ILE A 148 -14.77 -4.33 15.18
C ILE A 148 -14.99 -3.99 16.65
N THR A 149 -15.06 -4.97 17.56
CA THR A 149 -15.17 -4.74 19.01
C THR A 149 -13.89 -4.09 19.56
N GLU A 150 -12.72 -4.59 19.18
CA GLU A 150 -11.41 -4.10 19.59
C GLU A 150 -11.24 -2.61 19.24
N HIS A 151 -11.43 -2.25 17.98
CA HIS A 151 -11.31 -0.86 17.55
C HIS A 151 -12.49 0.01 18.00
N ALA A 152 -13.66 -0.56 18.30
CA ALA A 152 -14.74 0.17 18.96
C ALA A 152 -14.42 0.54 20.42
N CYS A 153 -13.65 -0.29 21.13
CA CYS A 153 -13.11 0.07 22.45
C CYS A 153 -12.09 1.21 22.32
N PHE A 154 -11.13 1.09 21.38
CA PHE A 154 -10.13 2.13 21.13
C PHE A 154 -10.76 3.47 20.71
N ARG A 155 -11.82 3.45 19.89
CA ARG A 155 -12.58 4.66 19.48
C ARG A 155 -13.21 5.42 20.66
N GLN A 156 -13.38 4.76 21.80
CA GLN A 156 -13.94 5.36 23.03
C GLN A 156 -12.95 5.36 24.20
N SER A 157 -11.65 5.17 23.94
CA SER A 157 -10.59 5.06 24.96
C SER A 157 -10.87 4.02 26.07
N ALA A 158 -11.70 3.01 25.75
CA ALA A 158 -12.02 1.90 26.65
C ALA A 158 -10.99 0.76 26.50
N VAL A 159 -10.75 0.02 27.59
CA VAL A 159 -9.73 -1.02 27.67
C VAL A 159 -10.29 -2.37 27.24
N LEU A 160 -9.65 -3.01 26.26
CA LEU A 160 -10.01 -4.35 25.80
C LEU A 160 -9.38 -5.45 26.68
N VAL A 161 -10.19 -6.39 27.16
CA VAL A 161 -9.74 -7.56 27.93
C VAL A 161 -10.12 -8.86 27.21
N PRO A 162 -9.22 -9.49 26.43
CA PRO A 162 -9.48 -10.80 25.85
C PRO A 162 -9.63 -11.90 26.91
N LEU A 163 -10.67 -12.73 26.77
CA LEU A 163 -10.91 -13.94 27.54
C LEU A 163 -10.56 -15.15 26.67
N TYR A 164 -9.64 -15.99 27.14
CA TYR A 164 -9.00 -17.00 26.29
C TYR A 164 -9.60 -18.40 26.45
N ASP A 165 -10.09 -18.95 25.33
CA ASP A 165 -10.68 -20.28 25.15
C ASP A 165 -10.05 -21.44 25.91
N THR A 166 -8.73 -21.44 26.10
CA THR A 166 -8.01 -22.55 26.73
C THR A 166 -7.88 -22.43 28.25
N LEU A 167 -8.22 -21.28 28.85
CA LEU A 167 -8.10 -21.06 30.31
C LEU A 167 -9.26 -21.68 31.11
N GLY A 168 -10.42 -21.91 30.47
CA GLY A 168 -11.61 -22.48 31.10
C GLY A 168 -12.47 -21.49 31.91
N PRO A 169 -13.67 -21.92 32.36
CA PRO A 169 -14.70 -21.04 32.90
C PRO A 169 -14.29 -20.34 34.21
N ASN A 170 -13.58 -21.04 35.10
CA ASN A 170 -13.13 -20.49 36.38
C ASN A 170 -12.17 -19.30 36.17
N ALA A 171 -11.21 -19.46 35.24
CA ALA A 171 -10.26 -18.42 34.88
C ALA A 171 -10.95 -17.21 34.21
N CYS A 172 -11.89 -17.44 33.28
CA CYS A 172 -12.68 -16.35 32.71
C CYS A 172 -13.47 -15.57 33.79
N SER A 173 -13.98 -16.27 34.80
CA SER A 173 -14.72 -15.66 35.92
C SER A 173 -13.82 -14.84 36.85
N TYR A 174 -12.62 -15.37 37.15
CA TYR A 174 -11.56 -14.64 37.85
C TYR A 174 -11.19 -13.35 37.10
N ILE A 175 -10.95 -13.43 35.78
CA ILE A 175 -10.60 -12.28 34.94
C ILE A 175 -11.72 -11.23 34.93
N ILE A 176 -12.98 -11.64 34.76
CA ILE A 176 -14.15 -10.75 34.78
C ILE A 176 -14.22 -9.96 36.10
N ASN A 177 -13.89 -10.59 37.23
CA ASN A 177 -13.84 -9.91 38.53
C ASN A 177 -12.60 -9.01 38.70
N GLN A 178 -11.39 -9.49 38.38
CA GLN A 178 -10.16 -8.71 38.54
C GLN A 178 -10.15 -7.48 37.64
N ALA A 179 -10.56 -7.61 36.38
CA ALA A 179 -10.75 -6.49 35.45
C ALA A 179 -12.10 -5.76 35.61
N THR A 180 -12.96 -6.16 36.57
CA THR A 180 -14.22 -5.47 36.90
C THR A 180 -15.13 -5.26 35.68
N ILE A 181 -15.18 -6.27 34.80
CA ILE A 181 -15.83 -6.23 33.49
C ILE A 181 -17.35 -6.22 33.63
N LYS A 182 -18.01 -5.27 32.96
CA LYS A 182 -19.47 -5.10 32.97
C LYS A 182 -20.15 -5.63 31.70
N ILE A 183 -19.41 -5.67 30.59
CA ILE A 183 -19.86 -6.06 29.26
C ILE A 183 -18.89 -7.10 28.70
N VAL A 184 -19.39 -8.26 28.26
CA VAL A 184 -18.60 -9.25 27.52
C VAL A 184 -19.24 -9.52 26.15
N VAL A 185 -18.44 -9.46 25.09
CA VAL A 185 -18.85 -9.86 23.74
C VAL A 185 -18.49 -11.33 23.51
N CYS A 186 -19.45 -12.12 23.04
CA CYS A 186 -19.32 -13.56 22.76
C CYS A 186 -19.62 -13.86 21.29
N ASP A 187 -18.96 -14.87 20.70
CA ASP A 187 -19.36 -15.35 19.37
C ASP A 187 -20.64 -16.19 19.43
N ASP A 188 -20.70 -17.21 20.29
CA ASP A 188 -21.73 -18.26 20.23
C ASP A 188 -22.44 -18.58 21.56
N GLU A 189 -23.45 -19.45 21.47
CA GLU A 189 -24.26 -19.89 22.61
C GLU A 189 -23.45 -20.69 23.65
N SER A 190 -22.36 -21.35 23.27
CA SER A 190 -21.49 -22.10 24.19
C SER A 190 -20.71 -21.16 25.11
N LYS A 191 -20.22 -20.03 24.59
CA LYS A 191 -19.58 -18.96 25.37
C LYS A 191 -20.57 -18.29 26.31
N VAL A 192 -21.77 -17.96 25.81
CA VAL A 192 -22.84 -17.42 26.65
C VAL A 192 -23.18 -18.40 27.78
N LYS A 193 -23.41 -19.69 27.51
CA LYS A 193 -23.65 -20.73 28.53
C LYS A 193 -22.51 -20.80 29.56
N SER A 194 -21.26 -20.78 29.10
CA SER A 194 -20.07 -20.81 29.97
C SER A 194 -20.05 -19.64 30.96
N ILE A 195 -20.49 -18.45 30.55
CA ILE A 195 -20.61 -17.29 31.44
C ILE A 195 -21.86 -17.39 32.33
N LEU A 196 -23.01 -17.82 31.80
CA LEU A 196 -24.26 -17.92 32.58
C LEU A 196 -24.18 -18.95 33.71
N ASN A 197 -23.41 -20.02 33.55
CA ASN A 197 -23.14 -20.98 34.62
C ASN A 197 -22.38 -20.32 35.79
N GLU A 198 -21.46 -19.40 35.48
CA GLU A 198 -20.61 -18.67 36.42
C GLU A 198 -21.17 -17.27 36.81
N ALA A 199 -22.41 -16.95 36.41
CA ALA A 199 -23.01 -15.64 36.67
C ALA A 199 -23.07 -15.26 38.17
N LYS A 200 -23.22 -16.27 39.04
CA LYS A 200 -23.17 -16.09 40.51
C LYS A 200 -21.79 -15.66 41.01
N ASN A 201 -20.74 -16.10 40.33
CA ASN A 201 -19.35 -15.81 40.65
C ASN A 201 -18.87 -14.50 40.00
N THR A 202 -19.65 -13.88 39.12
CA THR A 202 -19.30 -12.67 38.36
C THR A 202 -20.29 -11.50 38.57
N PRO A 203 -20.57 -11.10 39.84
CA PRO A 203 -21.67 -10.20 40.18
C PRO A 203 -21.56 -8.77 39.60
N GLN A 204 -20.40 -8.38 39.07
CA GLN A 204 -20.20 -7.09 38.40
C GLN A 204 -20.64 -7.09 36.93
N LEU A 205 -20.71 -8.26 36.28
CA LEU A 205 -21.20 -8.40 34.91
C LEU A 205 -22.67 -7.96 34.82
N LYS A 206 -23.04 -7.23 33.76
CA LYS A 206 -24.40 -6.74 33.53
C LYS A 206 -24.92 -7.12 32.15
N GLN A 207 -24.04 -7.10 31.16
CA GLN A 207 -24.38 -7.30 29.75
C GLN A 207 -23.52 -8.38 29.11
N ILE A 208 -24.17 -9.20 28.28
CA ILE A 208 -23.53 -10.08 27.33
C ILE A 208 -24.02 -9.67 25.94
N ILE A 209 -23.10 -9.40 25.02
CA ILE A 209 -23.41 -9.12 23.62
C ILE A 209 -23.02 -10.37 22.82
N VAL A 210 -23.91 -10.91 21.99
CA VAL A 210 -23.64 -12.15 21.24
C VAL A 210 -23.71 -11.94 19.72
N VAL A 211 -22.70 -12.43 19.00
CA VAL A 211 -22.60 -12.30 17.53
C VAL A 211 -23.59 -13.20 16.82
N ASN A 212 -23.61 -14.49 17.18
CA ASN A 212 -24.50 -15.49 16.56
C ASN A 212 -25.85 -15.57 17.27
N LYS A 213 -26.82 -16.21 16.59
CA LYS A 213 -28.16 -16.42 17.16
C LYS A 213 -28.09 -17.42 18.33
N VAL A 214 -28.79 -17.07 19.41
CA VAL A 214 -28.99 -17.92 20.60
C VAL A 214 -30.45 -18.33 20.74
N SER A 215 -30.69 -19.50 21.31
CA SER A 215 -32.01 -20.04 21.64
C SER A 215 -32.71 -19.22 22.73
N ASP A 216 -34.05 -19.22 22.70
CA ASP A 216 -34.84 -18.46 23.67
C ASP A 216 -34.69 -18.98 25.11
N ALA A 217 -34.33 -20.25 25.29
CA ALA A 217 -33.96 -20.82 26.60
C ALA A 217 -32.78 -20.07 27.25
N ILE A 218 -31.78 -19.66 26.46
CA ILE A 218 -30.61 -18.92 26.93
C ILE A 218 -30.94 -17.44 27.19
N LYS A 219 -31.86 -16.84 26.41
CA LYS A 219 -32.40 -15.50 26.69
C LYS A 219 -33.18 -15.49 28.02
N VAL A 220 -33.98 -16.52 28.28
CA VAL A 220 -34.68 -16.70 29.56
C VAL A 220 -33.69 -16.91 30.70
N GLN A 221 -32.71 -17.81 30.55
CA GLN A 221 -31.69 -18.06 31.59
C GLN A 221 -30.91 -16.78 31.95
N ALA A 222 -30.46 -16.01 30.97
CA ALA A 222 -29.79 -14.73 31.20
C ALA A 222 -30.67 -13.75 31.99
N LYS A 223 -31.94 -13.59 31.57
CA LYS A 223 -32.91 -12.73 32.25
C LYS A 223 -33.20 -13.16 33.69
N THR A 224 -33.31 -14.47 33.95
CA THR A 224 -33.48 -15.02 35.31
C THR A 224 -32.26 -14.76 36.19
N LEU A 225 -31.06 -14.67 35.61
CA LEU A 225 -29.81 -14.33 36.31
C LEU A 225 -29.55 -12.81 36.40
N GLY A 226 -30.49 -11.96 35.94
CA GLY A 226 -30.34 -10.51 35.96
C GLY A 226 -29.35 -9.95 34.94
N LEU A 227 -28.95 -10.75 33.94
CA LEU A 227 -28.05 -10.35 32.86
C LEU A 227 -28.84 -9.95 31.61
N GLN A 228 -28.48 -8.81 31.02
CA GLN A 228 -29.02 -8.37 29.75
C GLN A 228 -28.25 -9.03 28.60
N LEU A 229 -28.95 -9.81 27.77
CA LEU A 229 -28.40 -10.46 26.59
C LEU A 229 -28.88 -9.70 25.34
N ILE A 230 -27.93 -9.19 24.55
CA ILE A 230 -28.16 -8.32 23.38
C ILE A 230 -27.46 -8.97 22.17
N SER A 231 -28.00 -8.91 20.95
CA SER A 231 -27.22 -9.32 19.77
C SER A 231 -26.29 -8.21 19.30
N PHE A 232 -25.15 -8.58 18.71
CA PHE A 232 -24.19 -7.64 18.12
C PHE A 232 -24.85 -6.70 17.10
N LYS A 233 -25.83 -7.22 16.35
CA LYS A 233 -26.61 -6.47 15.36
C LYS A 233 -27.51 -5.40 16.00
N GLU A 234 -28.18 -5.69 17.11
CA GLU A 234 -28.96 -4.69 17.86
C GLU A 234 -28.07 -3.56 18.40
N VAL A 235 -26.81 -3.85 18.75
CA VAL A 235 -25.82 -2.84 19.14
C VAL A 235 -25.42 -1.96 17.95
N GLU A 236 -25.09 -2.55 16.79
CA GLU A 236 -24.80 -1.76 15.57
C GLU A 236 -26.01 -0.91 15.13
N GLU A 237 -27.23 -1.44 15.20
CA GLU A 237 -28.45 -0.72 14.81
C GLU A 237 -28.79 0.43 15.79
N ALA A 238 -28.67 0.19 17.10
CA ALA A 238 -28.84 1.23 18.11
C ALA A 238 -27.81 2.35 17.95
N GLY A 239 -26.55 2.00 17.66
CA GLY A 239 -25.47 2.97 17.44
C GLY A 239 -25.52 3.71 16.10
N LYS A 240 -26.18 3.14 15.08
CA LYS A 240 -26.51 3.87 13.83
C LYS A 240 -27.61 4.91 14.05
N LEU A 241 -28.55 4.64 14.95
CA LEU A 241 -29.60 5.59 15.33
C LEU A 241 -29.12 6.65 16.34
N HIS A 242 -28.12 6.32 17.17
CA HIS A 242 -27.57 7.19 18.21
C HIS A 242 -26.04 7.33 18.07
N PRO A 243 -25.54 7.95 16.99
CA PRO A 243 -24.11 8.11 16.77
C PRO A 243 -23.47 8.97 17.87
N CYS A 244 -22.28 8.57 18.32
CA CYS A 244 -21.46 9.34 19.25
C CYS A 244 -20.08 9.66 18.66
N GLU A 245 -19.50 10.77 19.08
CA GLU A 245 -18.15 11.18 18.70
C GLU A 245 -17.06 10.33 19.38
N PRO A 246 -15.85 10.24 18.80
CA PRO A 246 -14.79 9.39 19.34
C PRO A 246 -14.09 10.08 20.52
N LEU A 247 -13.96 9.39 21.65
CA LEU A 247 -12.98 9.74 22.66
C LEU A 247 -11.62 9.17 22.22
N VAL A 248 -10.91 9.95 21.39
CA VAL A 248 -9.63 9.55 20.78
C VAL A 248 -8.56 9.29 21.85
N PRO A 249 -7.90 8.12 21.85
CA PRO A 249 -6.91 7.77 22.86
C PRO A 249 -5.55 8.45 22.60
N THR A 250 -4.79 8.64 23.67
CA THR A 250 -3.36 9.01 23.61
C THR A 250 -2.47 7.76 23.51
N PRO A 251 -1.20 7.87 23.07
CA PRO A 251 -0.27 6.73 23.08
C PRO A 251 -0.08 6.10 24.47
N GLN A 252 -0.16 6.90 25.53
CA GLN A 252 0.00 6.46 26.92
C GLN A 252 -1.24 5.77 27.48
N ASN A 253 -2.39 5.83 26.81
CA ASN A 253 -3.59 5.12 27.25
C ASN A 253 -3.42 3.60 27.12
N VAL A 254 -3.90 2.87 28.13
CA VAL A 254 -4.03 1.41 28.13
C VAL A 254 -4.97 1.03 27.00
N ALA A 255 -4.46 0.23 26.07
CA ALA A 255 -5.23 -0.33 24.98
C ALA A 255 -5.89 -1.65 25.40
N THR A 256 -5.12 -2.51 26.08
CA THR A 256 -5.55 -3.87 26.36
C THR A 256 -4.89 -4.48 27.58
N ILE A 257 -5.55 -5.46 28.20
CA ILE A 257 -5.01 -6.26 29.30
C ILE A 257 -5.07 -7.73 28.90
N CYS A 258 -3.93 -8.29 28.50
CA CYS A 258 -3.83 -9.67 28.02
C CYS A 258 -3.48 -10.62 29.16
N TYR A 259 -4.28 -11.67 29.36
CA TYR A 259 -4.07 -12.58 30.48
C TYR A 259 -3.19 -13.77 30.13
N THR A 260 -2.07 -13.90 30.85
CA THR A 260 -1.15 -15.05 30.74
C THR A 260 -1.52 -16.12 31.77
N SER A 261 -1.45 -17.39 31.38
CA SER A 261 -1.55 -18.52 32.33
C SER A 261 -0.23 -18.62 33.11
N GLY A 262 -0.24 -18.16 34.37
CA GLY A 262 0.92 -18.25 35.24
C GLY A 262 1.33 -19.71 35.50
N THR A 263 2.63 -19.94 35.70
CA THR A 263 3.20 -21.28 35.91
C THR A 263 2.70 -22.00 37.17
N THR A 264 2.17 -21.26 38.16
CA THR A 264 1.82 -21.79 39.49
C THR A 264 0.55 -21.19 40.12
N GLY A 265 -0.36 -20.57 39.36
CA GLY A 265 -1.53 -19.89 39.96
C GLY A 265 -2.52 -19.28 38.98
N ASP A 266 -3.35 -18.36 39.48
CA ASP A 266 -4.36 -17.65 38.69
C ASP A 266 -3.75 -16.83 37.52
N PRO A 267 -4.51 -16.57 36.44
CA PRO A 267 -4.01 -15.82 35.30
C PRO A 267 -3.59 -14.39 35.64
N LYS A 268 -2.46 -13.91 35.12
CA LYS A 268 -1.98 -12.53 35.34
C LYS A 268 -2.36 -11.62 34.18
N GLY A 269 -2.96 -10.45 34.45
CA GLY A 269 -3.36 -9.49 33.42
C GLY A 269 -2.24 -8.51 33.05
N VAL A 270 -1.55 -8.73 31.92
CA VAL A 270 -0.49 -7.88 31.39
C VAL A 270 -1.07 -6.57 30.84
N VAL A 271 -0.75 -5.42 31.44
CA VAL A 271 -1.30 -4.11 31.06
C VAL A 271 -0.48 -3.45 29.96
N LEU A 272 -1.06 -3.28 28.77
CA LEU A 272 -0.38 -2.76 27.57
C LEU A 272 -1.01 -1.46 27.05
N THR A 273 -0.19 -0.43 26.83
CA THR A 273 -0.60 0.84 26.21
C THR A 273 -0.63 0.77 24.69
N HIS A 274 -1.22 1.79 24.06
CA HIS A 274 -1.08 1.99 22.62
C HIS A 274 0.40 2.16 22.21
N SER A 275 1.20 2.92 22.96
CA SER A 275 2.62 3.14 22.67
C SER A 275 3.45 1.86 22.75
N ASN A 276 3.17 0.96 23.72
CA ASN A 276 3.85 -0.34 23.80
C ASN A 276 3.68 -1.13 22.49
N ILE A 277 2.46 -1.16 21.96
CA ILE A 277 2.10 -1.98 20.80
C ILE A 277 2.56 -1.33 19.49
N ILE A 278 2.43 0.00 19.37
CA ILE A 278 2.90 0.75 18.19
C ILE A 278 4.42 0.76 18.08
N SER A 279 5.15 0.93 19.19
CA SER A 279 6.62 0.89 19.21
C SER A 279 7.15 -0.48 18.76
N CYS A 280 6.62 -1.57 19.33
CA CYS A 280 6.98 -2.93 18.91
C CYS A 280 6.65 -3.18 17.42
N SER A 281 5.45 -2.81 16.98
CA SER A 281 5.04 -2.98 15.57
C SER A 281 5.93 -2.19 14.61
N SER A 282 6.28 -0.96 14.98
CA SER A 282 7.18 -0.09 14.20
C SER A 282 8.58 -0.65 14.09
N ALA A 283 9.11 -1.24 15.17
CA ALA A 283 10.40 -1.91 15.18
C ALA A 283 10.42 -3.17 14.29
N VAL A 284 9.33 -3.93 14.29
CA VAL A 284 9.15 -5.08 13.39
C VAL A 284 9.04 -4.63 11.93
N ILE A 285 8.27 -3.57 11.61
CA ILE A 285 8.21 -2.99 10.25
C ILE A 285 9.59 -2.52 9.79
N LEU A 286 10.32 -1.77 10.62
CA LEU A 286 11.65 -1.25 10.27
C LEU A 286 12.62 -2.39 9.90
N VAL A 287 12.70 -3.45 10.72
CA VAL A 287 13.56 -4.61 10.44
C VAL A 287 13.11 -5.39 9.18
N MET A 288 11.81 -5.42 8.87
CA MET A 288 11.30 -6.10 7.67
C MET A 288 11.48 -5.29 6.37
N TRP A 289 11.47 -3.96 6.46
CA TRP A 289 11.63 -3.07 5.31
C TRP A 289 13.10 -2.71 5.04
N SER A 290 14.02 -2.98 5.97
CA SER A 290 15.42 -2.57 5.86
C SER A 290 16.29 -3.37 4.89
N ALA A 291 15.87 -4.55 4.43
CA ALA A 291 16.67 -5.35 3.48
C ALA A 291 16.59 -4.77 2.07
N HIS A 292 17.75 -4.65 1.42
CA HIS A 292 17.85 -4.23 0.02
C HIS A 292 17.97 -5.45 -0.90
N SER A 293 17.27 -5.41 -2.02
CA SER A 293 17.53 -6.30 -3.15
C SER A 293 18.74 -5.78 -3.93
N MET A 294 19.85 -6.53 -3.96
CA MET A 294 21.00 -6.18 -4.81
C MET A 294 20.71 -6.52 -6.28
N ASP A 295 20.07 -5.60 -6.98
CA ASP A 295 19.95 -5.62 -8.45
C ASP A 295 20.82 -4.50 -9.05
N PRO A 296 21.94 -4.82 -9.74
CA PRO A 296 22.80 -3.82 -10.37
C PRO A 296 22.11 -2.99 -11.46
N TRP A 297 21.00 -3.48 -12.01
CA TRP A 297 20.32 -2.90 -13.18
C TRP A 297 18.93 -2.37 -12.86
N ASN A 298 18.30 -2.86 -11.80
CA ASN A 298 16.88 -2.65 -11.48
C ASN A 298 16.65 -2.07 -10.07
N ASP A 299 17.44 -1.07 -9.69
CA ASP A 299 16.96 -0.07 -8.75
C ASP A 299 15.60 0.46 -9.27
N THR A 300 14.58 0.33 -8.44
CA THR A 300 13.19 0.67 -8.78
C THR A 300 12.81 2.09 -8.35
N SER A 301 13.75 2.81 -7.73
CA SER A 301 13.79 4.27 -7.81
C SER A 301 13.95 4.67 -9.29
N PRO A 302 13.13 5.58 -9.85
CA PRO A 302 13.35 6.02 -11.22
C PRO A 302 14.63 6.87 -11.26
N LYS A 303 15.69 6.34 -11.88
CA LYS A 303 17.03 6.97 -11.91
C LYS A 303 17.00 8.37 -12.55
N PHE A 304 15.99 8.63 -13.38
CA PHE A 304 15.63 9.96 -13.89
C PHE A 304 15.55 11.04 -12.80
N PHE A 305 14.88 10.76 -11.68
CA PHE A 305 14.76 11.73 -10.58
C PHE A 305 16.07 11.83 -9.79
N PHE A 306 16.64 10.70 -9.38
CA PHE A 306 17.89 10.68 -8.61
C PHE A 306 19.07 11.37 -9.32
N GLU A 307 19.23 11.19 -10.63
CA GLU A 307 20.29 11.89 -11.38
C GLU A 307 19.96 13.38 -11.60
N ILE A 308 18.68 13.79 -11.64
CA ILE A 308 18.29 15.22 -11.67
C ILE A 308 18.51 15.88 -10.30
N GLU A 309 18.11 15.23 -9.21
CA GLU A 309 18.36 15.68 -7.83
C GLU A 309 19.87 15.89 -7.58
N LYS A 310 20.68 14.91 -8.00
CA LYS A 310 22.14 14.90 -7.90
C LYS A 310 22.85 15.84 -8.90
N PHE A 311 22.22 16.18 -10.01
CA PHE A 311 22.72 17.18 -10.97
C PHE A 311 22.43 18.61 -10.51
N CYS A 312 21.24 18.84 -9.93
CA CYS A 312 20.80 20.16 -9.46
C CYS A 312 21.20 20.46 -8.00
N ASP A 313 21.65 19.47 -7.22
CA ASP A 313 21.99 19.57 -5.79
C ASP A 313 20.76 19.86 -4.90
N ILE A 314 19.58 19.33 -5.28
CA ILE A 314 18.27 19.55 -4.61
C ILE A 314 17.56 18.21 -4.39
N LYS A 315 16.68 18.14 -3.38
CA LYS A 315 15.96 16.92 -2.99
C LYS A 315 14.45 17.09 -3.21
N LEU A 316 13.83 16.14 -3.92
CA LEU A 316 12.41 16.18 -4.30
C LEU A 316 11.56 15.28 -3.40
N THR A 317 10.31 15.69 -3.16
CA THR A 317 9.30 14.92 -2.43
C THR A 317 8.26 14.36 -3.40
N SER A 318 8.59 13.29 -4.13
CA SER A 318 7.72 12.75 -5.20
C SER A 318 7.68 11.23 -5.29
N SER A 319 7.20 10.57 -4.25
CA SER A 319 6.86 9.12 -4.26
C SER A 319 5.56 8.82 -5.02
N GLU A 320 4.63 9.77 -5.12
CA GLU A 320 3.25 9.54 -5.59
C GLU A 320 3.04 9.58 -7.12
N HIS A 321 4.11 9.71 -7.93
CA HIS A 321 3.99 9.96 -9.37
C HIS A 321 4.67 8.89 -10.27
N VAL A 322 5.08 7.75 -9.71
CA VAL A 322 5.80 6.70 -10.44
C VAL A 322 4.87 5.63 -11.01
N ASP A 323 4.86 5.45 -12.33
CA ASP A 323 4.20 4.33 -13.01
C ASP A 323 5.04 3.05 -12.87
N THR A 324 4.77 2.28 -11.82
CA THR A 324 5.59 1.11 -11.37
C THR A 324 5.57 -0.11 -12.31
N ARG A 325 5.11 0.03 -13.55
CA ARG A 325 5.09 -1.06 -14.55
C ARG A 325 6.50 -1.28 -15.13
N PRO A 326 7.08 -2.50 -15.06
CA PRO A 326 8.50 -2.74 -15.40
C PRO A 326 8.94 -2.27 -16.81
N PHE A 327 8.08 -2.40 -17.82
CA PHE A 327 8.32 -1.91 -19.18
C PHE A 327 8.56 -0.38 -19.22
N ARG A 328 7.88 0.37 -18.35
CA ARG A 328 8.01 1.83 -18.28
C ARG A 328 9.33 2.23 -17.64
N ILE A 329 9.66 1.62 -16.50
CA ILE A 329 10.91 1.82 -15.75
C ILE A 329 12.13 1.58 -16.65
N ALA A 330 12.13 0.49 -17.43
CA ALA A 330 13.24 0.16 -18.33
C ALA A 330 13.52 1.28 -19.37
N ARG A 331 12.48 1.77 -20.06
CA ARG A 331 12.60 2.86 -21.03
C ARG A 331 12.96 4.19 -20.36
N ASP A 332 12.29 4.53 -19.26
CA ASP A 332 12.47 5.82 -18.61
C ASP A 332 13.87 5.94 -17.96
N ASN A 333 14.51 4.81 -17.58
CA ASN A 333 15.94 4.73 -17.22
C ASN A 333 16.88 4.81 -18.44
N GLU A 334 16.52 4.25 -19.59
CA GLU A 334 17.28 4.40 -20.85
C GLU A 334 17.31 5.87 -21.30
N ASP A 335 16.17 6.56 -21.20
CA ASP A 335 16.05 7.99 -21.54
C ASP A 335 16.73 8.89 -20.48
N ALA A 336 16.72 8.52 -19.20
CA ALA A 336 17.52 9.20 -18.16
C ALA A 336 19.03 9.18 -18.46
N THR A 337 19.54 8.05 -18.97
CA THR A 337 20.95 7.90 -19.36
C THR A 337 21.33 8.89 -20.48
N LYS A 338 20.42 9.10 -21.44
CA LYS A 338 20.60 10.05 -22.56
C LYS A 338 20.55 11.51 -22.09
N LEU A 339 19.66 11.86 -21.16
CA LEU A 339 19.64 13.20 -20.55
C LEU A 339 20.89 13.48 -19.72
N SER A 340 21.36 12.51 -18.92
CA SER A 340 22.58 12.64 -18.11
C SER A 340 23.79 12.96 -18.99
N GLN A 341 23.96 12.24 -20.11
CA GLN A 341 24.99 12.55 -21.09
C GLN A 341 24.83 13.98 -21.67
N TRP A 342 23.64 14.34 -22.15
CA TRP A 342 23.41 15.67 -22.74
C TRP A 342 23.70 16.83 -21.77
N PHE A 343 23.28 16.72 -20.50
CA PHE A 343 23.53 17.72 -19.46
C PHE A 343 25.03 17.87 -19.15
N SER A 344 25.81 16.79 -19.22
CA SER A 344 27.26 16.84 -19.02
C SER A 344 28.02 17.57 -20.13
N GLU A 345 27.39 17.73 -21.30
CA GLU A 345 27.98 18.37 -22.47
C GLU A 345 27.49 19.83 -22.65
N HIS A 346 26.28 20.19 -22.17
CA HIS A 346 25.60 21.46 -22.54
C HIS A 346 25.00 22.27 -21.36
N ASN A 347 25.50 22.12 -20.12
CA ASN A 347 24.89 22.74 -18.92
C ASN A 347 24.57 24.26 -19.04
N PRO A 348 23.28 24.66 -18.99
CA PRO A 348 22.84 26.05 -19.13
C PRO A 348 22.39 26.73 -17.81
N PHE A 349 22.57 26.10 -16.65
CA PHE A 349 21.98 26.57 -15.37
C PHE A 349 23.02 26.91 -14.30
N SER A 350 22.77 27.96 -13.52
CA SER A 350 23.53 28.34 -12.32
C SER A 350 22.91 27.73 -11.05
N LYS A 351 23.73 27.43 -10.03
CA LYS A 351 23.32 26.81 -8.76
C LYS A 351 22.22 27.60 -8.02
N ILE A 352 21.29 26.88 -7.41
CA ILE A 352 20.21 27.37 -6.52
C ILE A 352 19.99 26.32 -5.43
N ASP A 353 20.01 26.70 -4.15
CA ASP A 353 20.17 25.73 -3.05
C ASP A 353 18.87 25.12 -2.49
N VAL A 354 17.67 25.63 -2.83
CA VAL A 354 16.38 25.11 -2.34
C VAL A 354 15.24 25.32 -3.36
N ILE A 355 14.36 24.33 -3.51
CA ILE A 355 13.02 24.46 -4.11
C ILE A 355 11.99 23.85 -3.15
N MET A 356 10.84 24.52 -2.96
CA MET A 356 9.69 23.95 -2.24
C MET A 356 8.78 23.16 -3.17
N SER A 357 8.25 22.03 -2.69
CA SER A 357 7.12 21.36 -3.34
C SER A 357 5.84 22.18 -3.17
N ILE A 358 5.01 22.27 -4.22
CA ILE A 358 3.70 22.94 -4.14
C ILE A 358 2.65 21.92 -3.68
N ASP A 359 2.54 21.73 -2.36
CA ASP A 359 1.33 21.17 -1.75
C ASP A 359 1.01 21.82 -0.38
N SER A 360 0.49 23.04 -0.42
CA SER A 360 -0.08 23.71 0.76
C SER A 360 -1.19 24.70 0.36
N GLY A 361 -2.31 24.17 -0.15
CA GLY A 361 -3.36 24.94 -0.83
C GLY A 361 -4.77 25.02 -0.20
N ILE A 362 -5.00 24.47 1.00
CA ILE A 362 -6.29 24.50 1.77
C ILE A 362 -7.42 23.63 1.14
N VAL A 363 -7.67 22.40 1.61
CA VAL A 363 -8.64 21.98 2.66
C VAL A 363 -10.14 22.21 2.35
N GLY A 364 -10.85 21.14 1.93
CA GLY A 364 -11.85 20.46 2.80
C GLY A 364 -13.38 20.55 2.53
N GLY A 365 -13.98 19.40 2.12
CA GLY A 365 -15.39 19.00 2.39
C GLY A 365 -16.44 19.24 1.29
N GLU A 366 -17.52 18.44 1.12
CA GLU A 366 -17.86 17.11 1.70
C GLU A 366 -19.05 16.45 0.93
N ARG A 367 -19.04 15.10 0.74
CA ARG A 367 -20.18 14.20 0.32
C ARG A 367 -20.63 14.25 -1.17
N MET A 368 -21.34 13.25 -1.74
CA MET A 368 -22.08 12.11 -1.12
C MET A 368 -21.86 10.70 -1.74
N LEU A 369 -22.91 9.93 -2.10
CA LEU A 369 -22.95 8.45 -2.03
C LEU A 369 -23.32 7.69 -3.34
N LYS A 370 -22.42 6.77 -3.74
CA LYS A 370 -22.62 5.47 -4.43
C LYS A 370 -23.85 5.26 -5.36
N GLY A 371 -23.58 5.22 -6.68
CA GLY A 371 -24.28 4.34 -7.66
C GLY A 371 -24.81 5.06 -8.91
N THR A 372 -24.57 4.63 -10.16
CA THR A 372 -24.04 3.33 -10.66
C THR A 372 -23.18 3.50 -11.94
N LYS A 373 -22.36 2.46 -12.21
CA LYS A 373 -21.61 2.13 -13.45
C LYS A 373 -22.15 2.75 -14.77
N SER A 374 -21.30 3.15 -15.74
CA SER A 374 -19.84 2.95 -15.85
C SER A 374 -19.17 3.74 -16.98
N SER A 375 -18.04 4.40 -16.68
CA SER A 375 -16.92 4.76 -17.60
C SER A 375 -17.14 5.77 -18.75
N LEU A 376 -16.83 7.05 -18.52
CA LEU A 376 -16.17 7.92 -19.52
C LEU A 376 -15.43 9.08 -18.81
N TYR A 377 -14.19 9.40 -19.22
CA TYR A 377 -13.36 10.53 -18.73
C TYR A 377 -12.15 10.72 -19.69
N THR A 378 -11.71 11.90 -20.15
CA THR A 378 -12.27 13.28 -20.19
C THR A 378 -11.32 14.16 -21.02
N SER A 379 -11.82 15.14 -21.80
CA SER A 379 -10.99 16.26 -22.30
C SER A 379 -11.81 17.47 -22.76
N PHE A 380 -11.76 18.56 -21.98
CA PHE A 380 -12.12 19.96 -22.28
C PHE A 380 -13.45 20.28 -23.01
N SER A 381 -14.31 21.06 -22.35
CA SER A 381 -15.45 21.78 -22.94
C SER A 381 -15.54 23.20 -22.39
N PRO A 382 -15.95 24.21 -23.18
CA PRO A 382 -16.37 25.53 -22.68
C PRO A 382 -17.77 25.48 -22.03
N ILE A 383 -18.26 26.65 -21.61
CA ILE A 383 -19.37 26.81 -20.65
C ILE A 383 -20.75 26.75 -21.31
N THR A 384 -21.62 25.88 -20.79
CA THR A 384 -23.07 26.14 -20.63
C THR A 384 -23.51 25.70 -19.24
N GLU A 385 -24.70 26.14 -18.81
CA GLU A 385 -25.22 25.96 -17.45
C GLU A 385 -25.73 24.52 -17.18
N ASP A 386 -25.73 24.13 -15.91
CA ASP A 386 -26.30 22.88 -15.34
C ASP A 386 -25.85 21.52 -15.93
N VAL A 387 -24.65 21.02 -15.55
CA VAL A 387 -24.36 19.59 -15.26
C VAL A 387 -22.98 19.41 -14.58
N LYS A 388 -22.82 18.39 -13.72
CA LYS A 388 -21.52 17.90 -13.19
C LYS A 388 -21.18 16.53 -13.78
N PRO A 389 -19.90 16.26 -14.08
CA PRO A 389 -19.30 15.00 -13.61
C PRO A 389 -17.92 15.18 -12.95
N GLU A 390 -17.28 14.08 -12.55
CA GLU A 390 -16.05 14.04 -11.76
C GLU A 390 -14.78 14.18 -12.64
N GLY A 391 -13.62 13.78 -12.12
CA GLY A 391 -12.62 13.11 -12.95
C GLY A 391 -11.88 13.96 -13.98
N SER A 392 -11.09 14.94 -13.55
CA SER A 392 -9.92 15.38 -14.32
C SER A 392 -8.69 15.50 -13.43
N ARG A 393 -7.66 14.68 -13.73
CA ARG A 393 -6.32 14.80 -13.15
C ARG A 393 -5.50 15.72 -14.07
N GLY A 394 -4.71 16.62 -13.49
CA GLY A 394 -3.62 17.26 -14.22
C GLY A 394 -3.26 18.68 -13.81
N CYS A 395 -2.14 18.82 -13.10
CA CYS A 395 -1.15 19.82 -13.51
C CYS A 395 -0.12 19.10 -14.39
N ASP A 396 -0.55 18.67 -15.57
CA ASP A 396 0.16 17.65 -16.36
C ASP A 396 1.20 18.27 -17.32
N ILE A 397 2.26 18.82 -16.73
CA ILE A 397 3.34 19.49 -17.47
C ILE A 397 4.21 18.47 -18.24
N THR A 398 4.15 17.16 -17.93
CA THR A 398 5.14 16.19 -18.45
C THR A 398 4.63 14.84 -19.00
N SER A 399 3.33 14.55 -19.02
CA SER A 399 2.77 13.39 -19.75
C SER A 399 2.73 13.63 -21.27
N ALA A 400 3.92 13.70 -21.86
CA ALA A 400 4.16 13.63 -23.30
C ALA A 400 3.55 14.77 -24.15
N LEU A 401 3.67 16.03 -23.70
CA LEU A 401 3.64 17.25 -24.55
C LEU A 401 2.60 17.18 -25.70
N PHE A 402 1.32 17.25 -25.34
CA PHE A 402 0.18 17.24 -26.26
C PHE A 402 0.21 16.08 -27.30
N GLY A 403 0.64 14.91 -26.85
CA GLY A 403 0.75 13.70 -27.68
C GLY A 403 1.91 13.68 -28.68
N GLN A 404 2.77 14.72 -28.71
CA GLN A 404 3.89 14.84 -29.64
C GLN A 404 5.12 14.02 -29.20
N GLY A 405 5.27 13.76 -27.89
CA GLY A 405 6.30 12.89 -27.32
C GLY A 405 7.67 13.57 -27.08
N LYS A 406 8.31 13.22 -25.95
CA LYS A 406 9.54 13.87 -25.46
C LYS A 406 10.70 13.81 -26.47
N ASN A 407 10.88 12.70 -27.18
CA ASN A 407 11.98 12.55 -28.14
C ASN A 407 11.78 13.39 -29.42
N LYS A 408 10.53 13.69 -29.83
CA LYS A 408 10.26 14.64 -30.93
C LYS A 408 10.63 16.06 -30.49
N PHE A 409 10.21 16.46 -29.29
CA PHE A 409 10.52 17.77 -28.69
C PHE A 409 12.05 18.00 -28.56
N ILE A 410 12.77 17.04 -27.97
CA ILE A 410 14.24 17.13 -27.84
C ILE A 410 14.91 17.18 -29.22
N SER A 411 14.50 16.34 -30.17
CA SER A 411 15.02 16.40 -31.54
C SER A 411 14.71 17.71 -32.28
N LEU A 412 13.66 18.44 -31.89
CA LEU A 412 13.29 19.71 -32.51
C LEU A 412 14.21 20.83 -32.02
N PHE A 413 14.39 20.96 -30.70
CA PHE A 413 15.31 21.92 -30.10
C PHE A 413 16.78 21.67 -30.52
N LEU A 414 17.18 20.41 -30.71
CA LEU A 414 18.50 20.05 -31.24
C LEU A 414 18.69 20.34 -32.75
N LYS A 415 17.65 20.70 -33.49
CA LYS A 415 17.70 20.99 -34.94
C LYS A 415 17.46 22.45 -35.28
N HIS A 416 16.86 23.22 -34.38
CA HIS A 416 16.47 24.61 -34.61
C HIS A 416 17.01 25.48 -33.47
N GLU A 417 18.24 25.96 -33.62
CA GLU A 417 18.96 26.82 -32.65
C GLU A 417 18.17 28.09 -32.29
N GLU A 418 17.37 28.61 -33.22
CA GLU A 418 16.43 29.72 -32.99
C GLU A 418 15.38 29.42 -31.90
N LEU A 419 14.99 28.16 -31.69
CA LEU A 419 14.06 27.79 -30.61
C LEU A 419 14.74 27.81 -29.24
N LEU A 420 16.04 27.52 -29.17
CA LEU A 420 16.83 27.71 -27.94
C LEU A 420 16.94 29.20 -27.61
N ASN A 421 17.19 30.04 -28.62
CA ASN A 421 17.22 31.50 -28.47
C ASN A 421 15.85 32.07 -28.03
N ARG A 422 14.73 31.57 -28.55
CA ARG A 422 13.38 31.93 -28.10
C ARG A 422 13.09 31.43 -26.67
N ALA A 423 13.53 30.23 -26.30
CA ALA A 423 13.42 29.73 -24.93
C ALA A 423 14.26 30.55 -23.93
N ALA A 424 15.42 31.07 -24.34
CA ALA A 424 16.25 31.93 -23.49
C ALA A 424 15.56 33.23 -23.05
N THR A 425 14.54 33.70 -23.78
CA THR A 425 13.65 34.80 -23.34
C THR A 425 13.04 34.53 -21.95
N PHE A 426 12.76 33.27 -21.61
CA PHE A 426 12.18 32.93 -20.31
C PHE A 426 13.15 33.13 -19.13
N LEU A 427 14.45 33.17 -19.40
CA LEU A 427 15.49 33.39 -18.40
C LEU A 427 15.78 34.89 -18.18
N ASN A 428 15.48 35.76 -19.16
CA ASN A 428 15.70 37.20 -19.06
C ASN A 428 14.69 37.86 -18.10
N PRO A 429 15.11 38.39 -16.94
CA PRO A 429 14.20 38.99 -15.96
C PRO A 429 13.57 40.32 -16.41
N GLN A 430 14.00 40.88 -17.54
CA GLN A 430 13.45 42.11 -18.13
C GLN A 430 12.66 41.84 -19.42
N ALA A 431 12.34 40.58 -19.75
CA ALA A 431 11.48 40.28 -20.88
C ALA A 431 10.05 40.82 -20.65
N THR A 432 9.46 41.41 -21.69
CA THR A 432 8.10 41.93 -21.65
C THR A 432 7.07 40.80 -21.82
N THR A 433 5.80 41.11 -21.51
CA THR A 433 4.68 40.19 -21.70
C THR A 433 4.57 39.70 -23.15
N GLU A 434 4.81 40.58 -24.11
CA GLU A 434 4.73 40.30 -25.56
C GLU A 434 5.88 39.40 -26.01
N GLN A 435 7.10 39.64 -25.52
CA GLN A 435 8.27 38.82 -25.83
C GLN A 435 8.11 37.38 -25.29
N VAL A 436 7.47 37.25 -24.12
CA VAL A 436 7.19 35.95 -23.50
C VAL A 436 6.09 35.18 -24.24
N THR A 437 5.00 35.86 -24.63
CA THR A 437 3.91 35.22 -25.40
C THR A 437 4.37 34.84 -26.79
N GLU A 438 5.07 35.73 -27.51
CA GLU A 438 5.66 35.45 -28.82
C GLU A 438 6.63 34.27 -28.75
N ALA A 439 7.52 34.22 -27.74
CA ALA A 439 8.46 33.11 -27.58
C ALA A 439 7.75 31.78 -27.32
N GLY A 440 6.74 31.77 -26.42
CA GLY A 440 5.99 30.56 -26.07
C GLY A 440 5.13 30.02 -27.22
N GLU A 441 4.45 30.90 -27.95
CA GLU A 441 3.66 30.53 -29.13
C GLU A 441 4.54 29.95 -30.24
N ASN A 442 5.63 30.62 -30.59
CA ASN A 442 6.52 30.19 -31.67
C ASN A 442 7.22 28.85 -31.38
N VAL A 443 7.52 28.57 -30.11
CA VAL A 443 7.99 27.22 -29.68
C VAL A 443 6.90 26.17 -29.91
N LEU A 444 5.64 26.47 -29.59
CA LEU A 444 4.53 25.53 -29.80
C LEU A 444 4.22 25.31 -31.28
N VAL A 445 4.24 26.36 -32.12
CA VAL A 445 4.11 26.25 -33.60
C VAL A 445 5.07 25.20 -34.15
N ALA A 446 6.35 25.31 -33.79
CA ALA A 446 7.39 24.36 -34.23
C ALA A 446 7.18 22.94 -33.65
N VAL A 447 6.74 22.81 -32.39
CA VAL A 447 6.46 21.51 -31.75
C VAL A 447 5.33 20.76 -32.45
N TYR A 448 4.30 21.46 -32.94
CA TYR A 448 3.25 20.87 -33.77
C TYR A 448 3.67 20.65 -35.23
N GLY A 449 4.73 21.32 -35.69
CA GLY A 449 5.35 21.10 -37.00
C GLY A 449 4.92 22.11 -38.07
N GLY A 450 4.46 23.29 -37.66
CA GLY A 450 4.37 24.46 -38.54
C GLY A 450 5.65 25.30 -38.51
N ASP A 451 5.70 26.32 -39.37
CA ASP A 451 6.79 27.29 -39.45
C ASP A 451 6.52 28.54 -38.60
N PRO A 452 7.29 28.81 -37.52
CA PRO A 452 7.13 30.01 -36.68
C PRO A 452 7.46 31.34 -37.38
N ALA A 453 8.01 31.32 -38.60
CA ALA A 453 8.21 32.54 -39.39
C ALA A 453 6.98 32.92 -40.24
N THR A 454 6.02 32.00 -40.45
CA THR A 454 4.92 32.20 -41.41
C THR A 454 3.53 31.71 -40.95
N GLN A 455 3.41 31.05 -39.78
CA GLN A 455 2.16 30.45 -39.30
C GLN A 455 1.91 30.71 -37.82
N ASN A 456 0.63 30.91 -37.44
CA ASN A 456 0.19 30.95 -36.03
C ASN A 456 -0.49 29.63 -35.60
N LEU A 457 -0.74 29.49 -34.29
CA LEU A 457 -1.33 28.27 -33.74
C LEU A 457 -2.79 28.07 -34.16
N ASP A 458 -3.58 29.14 -34.31
CA ASP A 458 -4.99 29.05 -34.70
C ASP A 458 -5.15 28.53 -36.15
N GLU A 459 -4.31 28.96 -37.09
CA GLU A 459 -4.21 28.43 -38.46
C GLU A 459 -3.80 26.95 -38.48
N LEU A 460 -2.77 26.59 -37.72
CA LEU A 460 -2.31 25.20 -37.60
C LEU A 460 -3.37 24.31 -36.94
N GLY A 461 -4.12 24.85 -35.98
CA GLY A 461 -5.30 24.25 -35.38
C GLY A 461 -6.37 23.98 -36.42
N TYR A 462 -6.76 25.00 -37.19
CA TYR A 462 -7.75 24.90 -38.27
C TYR A 462 -7.36 23.86 -39.32
N HIS A 463 -6.14 23.93 -39.87
CA HIS A 463 -5.66 22.95 -40.86
C HIS A 463 -5.55 21.53 -40.29
N SER A 464 -5.17 21.37 -39.02
CA SER A 464 -5.15 20.08 -38.33
C SER A 464 -6.57 19.52 -38.15
N SER A 465 -7.53 20.36 -37.76
CA SER A 465 -8.94 19.99 -37.58
C SER A 465 -9.64 19.65 -38.91
N VAL A 466 -9.38 20.38 -39.99
CA VAL A 466 -9.86 20.01 -41.34
C VAL A 466 -9.30 18.64 -41.77
N LYS A 467 -8.01 18.41 -41.54
CA LYS A 467 -7.32 17.14 -41.83
C LYS A 467 -7.71 15.99 -40.89
N ALA A 468 -8.30 16.32 -39.74
CA ALA A 468 -8.90 15.39 -38.79
C ALA A 468 -10.32 14.98 -39.18
N ALA A 469 -11.18 15.94 -39.52
CA ALA A 469 -12.58 15.71 -39.93
C ALA A 469 -12.71 14.86 -41.21
N ALA A 470 -11.64 14.78 -42.01
CA ALA A 470 -11.54 13.88 -43.16
C ALA A 470 -11.29 12.39 -42.80
N LYS A 471 -11.07 12.05 -41.52
CA LYS A 471 -10.74 10.70 -41.05
C LYS A 471 -11.90 10.05 -40.29
N THR A 472 -11.93 8.72 -40.26
CA THR A 472 -13.05 7.95 -39.66
C THR A 472 -13.02 7.86 -38.13
N LYS A 473 -11.91 8.28 -37.51
CA LYS A 473 -11.75 8.59 -36.09
C LYS A 473 -10.78 9.78 -35.97
N PHE A 474 -10.66 10.40 -34.80
CA PHE A 474 -9.57 11.32 -34.49
C PHE A 474 -9.43 11.55 -32.98
N ASN A 475 -8.20 11.74 -32.49
CA ASN A 475 -7.93 12.07 -31.09
C ASN A 475 -7.72 13.58 -30.96
N LEU A 476 -8.70 14.28 -30.39
CA LEU A 476 -8.71 15.75 -30.28
C LEU A 476 -7.54 16.30 -29.44
N ALA A 477 -7.06 15.54 -28.45
CA ALA A 477 -5.93 15.90 -27.60
C ALA A 477 -4.55 15.95 -28.31
N ARG A 478 -4.51 15.75 -29.64
CA ARG A 478 -3.34 15.97 -30.50
C ARG A 478 -3.41 17.23 -31.38
N LEU A 479 -4.48 18.03 -31.28
CA LEU A 479 -4.55 19.33 -31.94
C LEU A 479 -3.60 20.35 -31.29
N PRO A 480 -3.13 21.36 -32.04
CA PRO A 480 -2.60 22.60 -31.47
C PRO A 480 -3.57 23.22 -30.46
N PRO A 481 -3.09 23.80 -29.34
CA PRO A 481 -3.91 24.72 -28.56
C PRO A 481 -4.15 26.00 -29.38
N THR A 482 -5.17 26.77 -29.03
CA THR A 482 -5.35 28.11 -29.61
C THR A 482 -4.22 29.05 -29.19
N THR A 483 -3.96 30.07 -30.02
CA THR A 483 -2.98 31.14 -29.77
C THR A 483 -3.17 31.73 -28.36
N ASP A 484 -4.37 32.19 -28.01
CA ASP A 484 -4.66 32.76 -26.69
C ASP A 484 -4.35 31.80 -25.53
N ALA A 485 -4.71 30.50 -25.67
CA ALA A 485 -4.45 29.52 -24.62
C ALA A 485 -2.94 29.25 -24.43
N ALA A 486 -2.18 29.23 -25.53
CA ALA A 486 -0.73 29.12 -25.51
C ALA A 486 -0.05 30.35 -24.90
N GLN A 487 -0.49 31.55 -25.26
CA GLN A 487 0.04 32.82 -24.73
C GLN A 487 -0.22 32.96 -23.22
N LEU A 488 -1.45 32.69 -22.76
CA LEU A 488 -1.79 32.66 -21.32
C LEU A 488 -0.97 31.62 -20.53
N HIS A 489 -0.63 30.48 -21.16
CA HIS A 489 0.27 29.49 -20.56
C HIS A 489 1.72 30.00 -20.49
N ALA A 490 2.22 30.62 -21.56
CA ALA A 490 3.56 31.21 -21.62
C ALA A 490 3.80 32.24 -20.51
N MET A 491 2.87 33.19 -20.30
CA MET A 491 2.99 34.21 -19.24
C MET A 491 3.10 33.59 -17.84
N ARG A 492 2.28 32.59 -17.52
CA ARG A 492 2.32 31.90 -16.22
C ARG A 492 3.60 31.09 -16.03
N SER A 493 4.05 30.39 -17.07
CA SER A 493 5.31 29.64 -17.06
C SER A 493 6.52 30.56 -16.88
N TYR A 494 6.53 31.74 -17.50
CA TYR A 494 7.58 32.75 -17.27
C TYR A 494 7.59 33.27 -15.84
N ASN A 495 6.44 33.66 -15.28
CA ASN A 495 6.35 34.09 -13.89
C ASN A 495 6.93 33.02 -12.94
N GLN A 496 6.56 31.75 -13.16
CA GLN A 496 7.06 30.63 -12.38
C GLN A 496 8.58 30.42 -12.52
N VAL A 497 9.14 30.54 -13.74
CA VAL A 497 10.59 30.48 -14.00
C VAL A 497 11.33 31.65 -13.35
N GLN A 498 10.77 32.86 -13.42
CA GLN A 498 11.37 34.04 -12.81
C GLN A 498 11.37 33.97 -11.27
N ALA A 499 10.31 33.42 -10.67
CA ALA A 499 10.28 33.11 -9.24
C ALA A 499 11.34 32.05 -8.85
N TRP A 500 11.59 31.02 -9.66
CA TRP A 500 12.70 30.08 -9.44
C TRP A 500 14.07 30.76 -9.50
N LEU A 501 14.24 31.72 -10.41
CA LEU A 501 15.46 32.55 -10.54
C LEU A 501 15.58 33.65 -9.45
N GLY A 502 14.71 33.65 -8.43
CA GLY A 502 14.71 34.62 -7.34
C GLY A 502 14.16 36.01 -7.69
N ASN A 503 13.59 36.19 -8.88
CA ASN A 503 13.03 37.45 -9.35
C ASN A 503 11.53 37.52 -9.02
N GLU A 504 11.16 38.28 -7.99
CA GLU A 504 9.75 38.49 -7.63
C GLU A 504 9.00 39.25 -8.74
N LYS A 505 7.86 38.70 -9.17
CA LYS A 505 6.98 39.27 -10.20
C LYS A 505 5.55 39.37 -9.66
N ASP A 506 4.91 40.51 -9.91
CA ASP A 506 3.49 40.74 -9.63
C ASP A 506 2.61 39.77 -10.45
N PRO A 507 1.93 38.78 -9.83
CA PRO A 507 1.22 37.75 -10.59
C PRO A 507 0.06 38.29 -11.43
N LEU A 508 -0.53 39.43 -11.06
CA LEU A 508 -1.65 40.04 -11.77
C LEU A 508 -1.24 40.55 -13.16
N LYS A 509 0.06 40.79 -13.37
CA LYS A 509 0.67 41.16 -14.65
C LYS A 509 1.07 39.96 -15.52
N TRP A 510 0.96 38.74 -15.01
CA TRP A 510 1.36 37.49 -15.68
C TRP A 510 0.23 36.45 -15.63
N ASP A 511 -0.96 36.89 -16.02
CA ASP A 511 -2.19 36.12 -16.18
C ASP A 511 -2.67 35.28 -14.99
N TRP A 512 -2.52 35.89 -13.81
CA TRP A 512 -3.36 35.63 -12.65
C TRP A 512 -4.37 36.77 -12.44
N MET A 513 -5.42 36.49 -11.69
CA MET A 513 -6.44 37.43 -11.25
C MET A 513 -6.82 37.14 -9.79
N HIS A 514 -7.21 38.16 -9.03
CA HIS A 514 -7.74 37.95 -7.69
C HIS A 514 -9.20 37.48 -7.74
N THR A 515 -9.51 36.51 -6.87
CA THR A 515 -10.86 36.08 -6.52
C THR A 515 -11.00 36.08 -4.99
N PRO A 516 -12.21 35.95 -4.42
CA PRO A 516 -12.38 35.77 -2.98
C PRO A 516 -11.68 34.52 -2.40
N SER A 517 -11.28 33.58 -3.26
CA SER A 517 -10.58 32.34 -2.90
C SER A 517 -9.07 32.35 -3.22
N GLY A 518 -8.49 33.48 -3.67
CA GLY A 518 -7.04 33.66 -3.81
C GLY A 518 -6.59 34.30 -5.12
N LEU A 519 -5.53 33.74 -5.72
CA LEU A 519 -5.08 34.04 -7.08
C LEU A 519 -5.49 32.88 -8.00
N PHE A 520 -6.19 33.18 -9.08
CA PHE A 520 -6.62 32.21 -10.09
C PHE A 520 -6.00 32.52 -11.44
N PRO A 521 -5.68 31.53 -12.28
CA PRO A 521 -5.20 31.77 -13.64
C PRO A 521 -6.32 32.33 -14.51
N LYS A 522 -6.05 33.37 -15.31
CA LYS A 522 -6.99 33.83 -16.34
C LYS A 522 -7.20 32.73 -17.39
N LYS A 523 -8.46 32.55 -17.80
CA LYS A 523 -8.86 31.64 -18.90
C LYS A 523 -8.92 32.41 -20.21
N SER A 524 -8.87 31.72 -21.34
CA SER A 524 -9.27 32.30 -22.62
C SER A 524 -10.80 32.39 -22.68
N GLU A 525 -11.30 33.43 -23.34
CA GLU A 525 -12.74 33.64 -23.63
C GLU A 525 -13.09 33.26 -25.08
N LYS A 526 -12.11 32.84 -25.90
CA LYS A 526 -12.34 32.34 -27.27
C LYS A 526 -12.72 30.86 -27.28
N ASP A 527 -13.69 30.50 -28.11
CA ASP A 527 -14.08 29.11 -28.34
C ASP A 527 -12.96 28.29 -29.02
N PRO A 528 -12.82 27.00 -28.68
CA PRO A 528 -11.69 26.18 -29.12
C PRO A 528 -11.78 25.69 -30.57
N THR A 529 -12.89 25.86 -31.29
CA THR A 529 -13.07 25.48 -32.71
C THR A 529 -14.26 26.22 -33.32
N PRO A 530 -14.18 26.73 -34.57
CA PRO A 530 -15.31 27.38 -35.26
C PRO A 530 -16.54 26.46 -35.44
N GLU A 531 -17.74 27.02 -35.22
CA GLU A 531 -19.00 26.25 -35.25
C GLU A 531 -19.26 25.52 -36.59
N SER A 532 -18.83 26.11 -37.72
CA SER A 532 -18.96 25.51 -39.05
C SER A 532 -18.18 24.18 -39.21
N LEU A 533 -17.10 23.98 -38.45
CA LEU A 533 -16.35 22.72 -38.42
C LEU A 533 -17.05 21.64 -37.60
N LEU A 534 -17.73 22.03 -36.50
CA LEU A 534 -18.44 21.10 -35.61
C LEU A 534 -19.62 20.39 -36.31
N GLN A 535 -20.12 20.95 -37.41
CA GLN A 535 -21.24 20.41 -38.19
C GLN A 535 -20.83 19.36 -39.24
N CYS A 536 -19.53 19.04 -39.39
CA CYS A 536 -19.02 18.13 -40.42
C CYS A 536 -18.65 16.73 -39.90
N ILE A 537 -19.37 15.70 -40.35
CA ILE A 537 -19.12 14.28 -39.99
C ILE A 537 -19.02 13.35 -41.21
N SER A 538 -18.25 12.26 -41.08
CA SER A 538 -18.11 11.21 -42.10
C SER A 538 -19.21 10.13 -41.98
N CYS A 539 -19.94 9.81 -43.07
CA CYS A 539 -20.88 8.68 -43.05
C CYS A 539 -20.18 7.33 -43.32
N THR A 540 -20.54 6.30 -42.56
CA THR A 540 -20.20 4.88 -42.79
C THR A 540 -21.06 4.20 -43.90
N CYS A 541 -21.76 5.00 -44.69
CA CYS A 541 -22.67 4.62 -45.78
C CYS A 541 -21.97 3.75 -46.85
N ARG A 542 -22.25 2.43 -46.96
CA ARG A 542 -21.46 1.54 -47.86
C ARG A 542 -21.93 1.42 -49.32
N LYS A 543 -23.24 1.59 -49.61
CA LYS A 543 -23.80 1.63 -50.98
C LYS A 543 -25.12 2.42 -51.00
N GLY A 544 -25.06 3.70 -51.40
CA GLY A 544 -26.23 4.56 -51.53
C GLY A 544 -26.87 4.98 -50.21
N CYS A 545 -27.64 6.07 -50.24
CA CYS A 545 -28.32 6.62 -49.07
C CYS A 545 -29.75 6.09 -48.96
N THR A 546 -29.94 4.99 -48.24
CA THR A 546 -31.25 4.39 -47.95
C THR A 546 -31.74 4.74 -46.54
N ASN A 547 -32.87 4.15 -46.12
CA ASN A 547 -33.45 4.33 -44.77
C ASN A 547 -32.51 3.89 -43.62
N ALA A 548 -31.38 3.25 -43.92
CA ALA A 548 -30.33 2.92 -42.95
C ALA A 548 -29.34 4.08 -42.69
N CYS A 549 -29.40 5.20 -43.44
CA CYS A 549 -28.44 6.30 -43.39
C CYS A 549 -28.24 6.88 -41.98
N GLY A 550 -26.99 6.88 -41.50
CA GLY A 550 -26.61 7.37 -40.17
C GLY A 550 -26.95 8.85 -39.96
N CYS A 551 -26.57 9.73 -40.90
CA CYS A 551 -26.86 11.17 -40.83
C CYS A 551 -28.37 11.43 -40.65
N ARG A 552 -29.22 10.78 -41.45
CA ARG A 552 -30.69 10.94 -41.35
C ARG A 552 -31.26 10.39 -40.03
N LYS A 553 -30.67 9.33 -39.47
CA LYS A 553 -31.05 8.80 -38.14
C LYS A 553 -30.60 9.70 -36.97
N ALA A 554 -29.50 10.42 -37.15
CA ALA A 554 -28.99 11.41 -36.19
C ALA A 554 -29.64 12.80 -36.33
N GLY A 555 -30.59 12.99 -37.26
CA GLY A 555 -31.23 14.29 -37.53
C GLY A 555 -30.38 15.29 -38.31
N LEU A 556 -29.21 14.87 -38.82
CA LEU A 556 -28.22 15.73 -39.48
C LEU A 556 -28.28 15.62 -41.01
N HIS A 557 -27.93 16.71 -41.70
CA HIS A 557 -27.83 16.72 -43.16
C HIS A 557 -26.61 15.95 -43.69
N CYS A 558 -26.71 15.41 -44.91
CA CYS A 558 -25.61 14.66 -45.55
C CYS A 558 -24.60 15.60 -46.23
N SER A 559 -23.39 15.68 -45.68
CA SER A 559 -22.25 16.44 -46.20
C SER A 559 -21.68 15.86 -47.51
N LEU A 560 -20.81 16.62 -48.18
CA LEU A 560 -20.09 16.20 -49.40
C LEU A 560 -19.00 15.13 -49.13
N LEU A 561 -18.56 14.96 -47.89
CA LEU A 561 -17.47 14.03 -47.52
C LEU A 561 -17.86 12.54 -47.65
N CYS A 562 -19.16 12.24 -47.82
CA CYS A 562 -19.65 10.88 -48.01
C CYS A 562 -19.40 10.36 -49.44
N LYS A 563 -18.25 9.69 -49.65
CA LYS A 563 -17.82 9.04 -50.93
C LYS A 563 -18.83 8.07 -51.58
N HIS A 564 -19.95 7.76 -50.92
CA HIS A 564 -21.00 6.85 -51.39
C HIS A 564 -22.39 7.49 -51.54
N CYS A 565 -22.52 8.81 -51.37
CA CYS A 565 -23.76 9.56 -51.58
C CYS A 565 -23.81 10.12 -53.01
N ILE A 566 -24.58 9.49 -53.90
CA ILE A 566 -24.67 9.89 -55.32
C ILE A 566 -25.51 11.17 -55.56
N ARG A 567 -26.00 11.82 -54.50
CA ARG A 567 -26.96 12.95 -54.44
C ARG A 567 -28.32 12.77 -55.14
N GLN A 568 -28.40 12.10 -56.30
CA GLN A 568 -29.63 11.88 -57.09
C GLN A 568 -30.75 11.09 -56.38
N SER A 569 -30.43 10.37 -55.30
CA SER A 569 -31.38 9.53 -54.55
C SER A 569 -31.38 9.83 -53.05
N CYS A 570 -30.81 10.96 -52.62
CA CYS A 570 -30.73 11.34 -51.21
C CYS A 570 -31.64 12.54 -50.94
N GLU A 571 -32.70 12.34 -50.17
CA GLU A 571 -33.67 13.39 -49.79
C GLU A 571 -33.18 14.25 -48.61
N ASN A 572 -31.95 14.02 -48.12
CA ASN A 572 -31.35 14.76 -47.01
C ASN A 572 -29.92 15.25 -47.32
N PRO A 573 -29.68 15.97 -48.43
CA PRO A 573 -28.38 16.59 -48.69
C PRO A 573 -28.23 17.86 -47.83
N MET A 574 -26.99 18.22 -47.50
CA MET A 574 -26.68 19.51 -46.91
C MET A 574 -27.00 20.65 -47.91
N PRO A 575 -27.74 21.71 -47.50
CA PRO A 575 -27.84 22.93 -48.28
C PRO A 575 -26.44 23.48 -48.55
N VAL A 576 -26.16 23.84 -49.80
CA VAL A 576 -24.89 24.49 -50.15
C VAL A 576 -25.15 25.99 -50.11
N ILE A 577 -24.77 26.63 -49.01
CA ILE A 577 -24.66 28.08 -48.94
C ILE A 577 -23.30 28.44 -49.55
N LEU A 578 -23.31 29.18 -50.66
CA LEU A 578 -22.12 29.76 -51.27
C LEU A 578 -22.07 31.24 -50.94
N ASP A 579 -21.61 31.55 -49.72
CA ASP A 579 -21.24 32.91 -49.36
C ASP A 579 -19.89 33.21 -50.02
N ASN A 580 -19.96 33.89 -51.16
CA ASN A 580 -18.78 34.39 -51.87
C ASN A 580 -18.28 35.66 -51.16
N GLU A 581 -16.97 35.80 -51.00
CA GLU A 581 -16.20 36.93 -51.57
C GLU A 581 -14.69 36.79 -51.30
N SER A 582 -13.87 37.08 -52.34
CA SER A 582 -12.39 37.16 -52.37
C SER A 582 -11.55 35.91 -51.96
N GLU A 583 -10.48 35.53 -52.65
CA GLU A 583 -10.00 35.90 -54.00
C GLU A 583 -9.18 34.72 -54.62
N GLU A 584 -8.78 34.82 -55.89
CA GLU A 584 -8.28 33.68 -56.68
C GLU A 584 -6.81 33.29 -56.40
N GLY A 585 -6.50 31.99 -56.27
CA GLY A 585 -5.12 31.49 -56.24
C GLY A 585 -4.95 29.97 -56.01
N ASP A 586 -4.40 29.27 -57.00
CA ASP A 586 -3.78 27.93 -56.98
C ASP A 586 -4.38 26.79 -56.11
N ALA A 587 -5.11 25.88 -56.78
CA ALA A 587 -5.50 24.57 -56.25
C ALA A 587 -4.90 23.40 -57.07
N PRO A 588 -4.00 22.57 -56.49
CA PRO A 588 -3.63 21.26 -57.03
C PRO A 588 -4.56 20.12 -56.55
N ALA A 589 -4.74 19.09 -57.39
CA ALA A 589 -5.59 17.93 -57.10
C ALA A 589 -4.88 16.85 -56.22
N PRO A 590 -5.61 15.91 -55.59
CA PRO A 590 -5.08 15.08 -54.49
C PRO A 590 -4.51 13.71 -54.91
N THR A 591 -3.65 13.15 -54.05
CA THR A 591 -3.27 11.72 -54.04
C THR A 591 -3.10 11.20 -52.61
N ASP A 592 -3.22 9.88 -52.42
CA ASP A 592 -3.50 9.23 -51.12
C ASP A 592 -2.35 9.17 -50.09
N MET A 593 -2.72 9.15 -48.80
CA MET A 593 -2.06 8.37 -47.74
C MET A 593 -3.11 7.86 -46.73
N VAL A 594 -2.85 6.70 -46.12
CA VAL A 594 -3.88 5.83 -45.50
C VAL A 594 -3.84 5.83 -43.95
N ASP A 595 -4.94 5.36 -43.34
CA ASP A 595 -5.32 5.32 -41.92
C ASP A 595 -4.36 4.60 -40.95
N GLU A 596 -4.51 4.86 -39.63
CA GLU A 596 -5.14 3.90 -38.68
C GLU A 596 -5.34 4.51 -37.27
N GLN A 597 -6.45 4.15 -36.58
CA GLN A 597 -6.89 4.71 -35.29
C GLN A 597 -7.79 3.76 -34.44
N LEU A 598 -7.76 3.93 -33.11
CA LEU A 598 -8.60 3.24 -32.10
C LEU A 598 -8.93 4.18 -30.92
N GLU A 599 -10.20 4.17 -30.46
CA GLU A 599 -10.72 4.81 -29.22
C GLU A 599 -11.95 4.01 -28.68
N CYS A 600 -12.59 4.45 -27.58
CA CYS A 600 -13.57 3.72 -26.74
C CYS A 600 -14.75 4.58 -26.20
N GLU A 601 -15.73 3.93 -25.55
CA GLU A 601 -17.04 4.39 -25.01
C GLU A 601 -17.27 3.83 -23.55
N ASP A 602 -18.28 4.08 -22.68
CA ASP A 602 -19.31 5.11 -22.29
C ASP A 602 -20.01 4.56 -20.99
N ILE A 603 -20.56 5.23 -19.94
CA ILE A 603 -20.71 6.62 -19.41
C ILE A 603 -20.98 6.67 -17.85
N GLU A 604 -20.50 7.72 -17.13
CA GLU A 604 -20.89 8.35 -15.79
C GLU A 604 -21.19 7.48 -14.50
N LEU A 605 -21.77 7.87 -13.31
CA LEU A 605 -22.49 9.03 -12.62
C LEU A 605 -22.28 8.98 -11.03
N ILE A 606 -22.69 9.85 -10.04
CA ILE A 606 -22.84 11.31 -9.66
C ILE A 606 -23.28 11.42 -8.12
N VAL A 607 -23.43 12.62 -7.46
CA VAL A 607 -24.24 13.02 -6.21
C VAL A 607 -23.52 13.70 -4.98
N ASP A 608 -24.20 14.65 -4.26
CA ASP A 608 -23.65 15.82 -3.49
C ASP A 608 -23.85 15.98 -1.94
N ASP A 609 -22.94 16.75 -1.30
CA ASP A 609 -23.09 17.74 -0.20
C ASP A 609 -23.44 17.41 1.29
N CYS A 610 -22.64 17.98 2.22
CA CYS A 610 -23.04 18.77 3.43
C CYS A 610 -21.80 19.39 4.14
N GLN A 611 -21.95 20.37 5.06
CA GLN A 611 -20.83 21.23 5.54
C GLN A 611 -20.49 21.18 7.05
N SER A 612 -19.26 21.65 7.36
CA SER A 612 -18.82 22.45 8.52
C SER A 612 -18.29 21.77 9.81
N LEU A 613 -17.01 22.03 10.12
CA LEU A 613 -16.53 22.82 11.29
C LEU A 613 -15.00 23.05 11.19
N ASP A 614 -14.50 24.16 11.72
CA ASP A 614 -13.15 24.68 11.42
C ASP A 614 -12.44 25.28 12.66
N ARG A 615 -11.11 25.45 12.58
CA ARG A 615 -10.13 25.92 13.62
C ARG A 615 -9.79 24.81 14.64
N ILE A 616 -8.52 24.60 15.02
CA ILE A 616 -7.41 25.55 15.24
C ILE A 616 -6.11 25.06 14.57
N ARG A 617 -5.35 25.98 13.96
CA ARG A 617 -3.92 25.80 13.61
C ARG A 617 -3.05 26.79 14.38
N GLN A 618 -1.99 26.32 15.05
CA GLN A 618 -0.86 27.16 15.46
C GLN A 618 0.47 26.38 15.37
N ARG A 619 1.33 26.84 14.45
CA ARG A 619 2.81 26.79 14.43
C ARG A 619 3.56 25.51 14.83
N ASP A 620 4.10 24.85 13.80
CA ASP A 620 5.55 24.79 13.53
C ASP A 620 6.52 24.45 14.68
N GLU A 621 6.60 23.16 15.05
CA GLU A 621 7.82 22.56 15.63
C GLU A 621 7.84 21.02 15.37
N CYS A 622 8.06 20.63 14.10
CA CYS A 622 7.91 19.22 13.67
C CYS A 622 9.14 18.34 13.99
N GLY A 623 9.33 18.05 15.28
CA GLY A 623 10.47 17.28 15.80
C GLY A 623 10.35 15.75 15.66
N SER A 624 10.35 15.20 14.45
CA SER A 624 10.27 13.74 14.21
C SER A 624 11.62 13.13 13.75
N PRO A 625 12.38 12.42 14.61
CA PRO A 625 13.72 11.90 14.30
C PRO A 625 13.72 10.55 13.53
N TYR A 626 12.67 10.27 12.75
CA TYR A 626 12.38 8.94 12.21
C TYR A 626 12.36 8.87 10.66
N SER A 627 12.89 9.88 9.96
CA SER A 627 12.77 10.09 8.50
C SER A 627 13.59 9.14 7.60
N CYS A 628 13.90 7.92 8.07
CA CYS A 628 14.71 6.93 7.34
C CYS A 628 13.88 5.91 6.56
N VAL A 629 12.55 5.98 6.65
CA VAL A 629 11.63 4.99 6.07
C VAL A 629 10.73 5.67 5.04
N GLY A 630 10.98 5.42 3.75
CA GLY A 630 10.13 5.91 2.67
C GLY A 630 8.73 5.29 2.72
N GLU A 631 7.71 6.05 2.34
CA GLU A 631 6.31 5.57 2.33
C GLU A 631 6.07 4.48 1.28
N SER A 632 6.95 4.36 0.29
CA SER A 632 7.14 3.19 -0.56
C SER A 632 7.67 2.00 0.24
N GLY A 633 6.79 1.39 1.04
CA GLY A 633 7.11 0.33 1.99
C GLY A 633 8.01 -0.78 1.43
N GLY A 634 9.10 -1.06 2.17
CA GLY A 634 10.22 -1.87 1.71
C GLY A 634 9.82 -3.25 1.19
N VAL A 635 10.49 -3.68 0.12
CA VAL A 635 10.12 -4.77 -0.81
C VAL A 635 9.67 -6.08 -0.12
N HIS A 636 10.17 -6.36 1.09
CA HIS A 636 10.01 -7.63 1.79
C HIS A 636 9.00 -7.64 2.95
N GLY A 637 8.81 -6.53 3.67
CA GLY A 637 7.79 -6.46 4.74
C GLY A 637 6.37 -6.23 4.23
N PRO A 638 5.36 -6.15 5.13
CA PRO A 638 3.94 -6.08 4.75
C PRO A 638 3.57 -4.85 3.90
N LYS A 639 2.61 -5.02 2.99
CA LYS A 639 2.10 -3.98 2.07
C LYS A 639 0.62 -4.16 1.75
N THR A 640 0.03 -3.16 1.10
CA THR A 640 -1.41 -3.08 0.76
C THR A 640 -1.98 -4.26 -0.05
N SER A 641 -1.13 -4.94 -0.83
CA SER A 641 -1.51 -6.12 -1.63
C SER A 641 -1.41 -7.46 -0.88
N ASP A 642 -1.04 -7.45 0.40
CA ASP A 642 -0.96 -8.66 1.22
C ASP A 642 -2.30 -9.11 1.82
N CYS A 643 -2.34 -10.40 2.15
CA CYS A 643 -3.42 -11.01 2.91
C CYS A 643 -2.85 -11.95 3.98
N LEU A 644 -3.15 -11.67 5.24
CA LEU A 644 -2.81 -12.49 6.40
C LEU A 644 -3.89 -13.56 6.62
N MET A 645 -3.49 -14.81 6.89
CA MET A 645 -4.40 -15.83 7.42
C MET A 645 -4.48 -15.73 8.95
N SER A 646 -5.67 -15.40 9.47
CA SER A 646 -5.92 -15.32 10.92
C SER A 646 -6.47 -16.64 11.46
N TYR A 647 -5.71 -17.27 12.35
CA TYR A 647 -6.06 -18.55 12.98
C TYR A 647 -5.38 -18.83 14.33
N LEU A 648 -4.30 -18.10 14.69
CA LEU A 648 -3.79 -18.15 16.07
C LEU A 648 -4.72 -17.27 16.94
N PRO A 649 -5.08 -17.68 18.18
CA PRO A 649 -6.11 -16.97 18.93
C PRO A 649 -5.78 -15.49 19.19
N LEU A 650 -6.72 -14.59 18.88
CA LEU A 650 -6.57 -13.14 19.08
C LEU A 650 -6.49 -12.71 20.56
N ALA A 651 -6.67 -13.63 21.51
CA ALA A 651 -6.29 -13.41 22.90
C ALA A 651 -4.75 -13.38 23.13
N HIS A 652 -3.97 -13.91 22.19
CA HIS A 652 -2.51 -14.02 22.26
C HIS A 652 -1.82 -12.91 21.44
N MET A 653 -0.85 -12.21 22.05
CA MET A 653 -0.27 -10.99 21.46
C MET A 653 0.45 -11.20 20.11
N PHE A 654 0.94 -12.41 19.82
CA PHE A 654 1.61 -12.72 18.55
C PHE A 654 0.69 -12.53 17.33
N GLU A 655 -0.56 -13.00 17.38
CA GLU A 655 -1.54 -12.80 16.31
C GLU A 655 -1.87 -11.32 16.15
N ARG A 656 -2.10 -10.62 17.27
CA ARG A 656 -2.46 -9.20 17.30
C ARG A 656 -1.37 -8.33 16.68
N ILE A 657 -0.09 -8.55 17.00
CA ILE A 657 1.02 -7.87 16.34
C ILE A 657 0.98 -8.12 14.82
N CYS A 658 0.83 -9.37 14.38
CA CYS A 658 0.76 -9.66 12.95
C CYS A 658 -0.41 -8.95 12.23
N GLN A 659 -1.54 -8.71 12.90
CA GLN A 659 -2.64 -7.90 12.36
C GLN A 659 -2.36 -6.39 12.41
N VAL A 660 -1.75 -5.87 13.48
CA VAL A 660 -1.35 -4.45 13.55
C VAL A 660 -0.37 -4.10 12.43
N LEU A 661 0.59 -4.97 12.12
CA LEU A 661 1.47 -4.82 10.94
C LEU A 661 0.67 -4.67 9.63
N MET A 662 -0.40 -5.46 9.47
CA MET A 662 -1.24 -5.41 8.27
C MET A 662 -2.03 -4.11 8.19
N TYR A 663 -2.63 -3.64 9.29
CA TYR A 663 -3.38 -2.39 9.30
C TYR A 663 -2.47 -1.16 9.10
N MET A 664 -1.29 -1.13 9.73
CA MET A 664 -0.27 -0.08 9.53
C MET A 664 0.27 -0.02 8.09
N SER A 665 0.21 -1.12 7.34
CA SER A 665 0.61 -1.26 5.93
C SER A 665 -0.56 -1.33 4.94
N GLY A 666 -1.81 -1.12 5.38
CA GLY A 666 -3.02 -1.13 4.55
C GLY A 666 -3.34 -2.48 3.87
N GLY A 667 -2.81 -3.59 4.38
CA GLY A 667 -3.08 -4.94 3.89
C GLY A 667 -4.40 -5.51 4.42
N SER A 668 -4.72 -6.76 4.04
CA SER A 668 -5.97 -7.44 4.41
C SER A 668 -5.79 -8.60 5.39
N VAL A 669 -6.82 -8.91 6.18
CA VAL A 669 -6.86 -10.05 7.12
C VAL A 669 -8.01 -10.97 6.77
N GLY A 670 -7.72 -12.25 6.47
CA GLY A 670 -8.71 -13.30 6.22
C GLY A 670 -8.84 -14.25 7.41
N PHE A 671 -10.04 -14.36 7.98
CA PHE A 671 -10.32 -15.22 9.13
C PHE A 671 -10.64 -16.66 8.74
N SER A 672 -9.96 -17.61 9.38
CA SER A 672 -10.31 -19.04 9.33
C SER A 672 -11.69 -19.31 9.97
N GLN A 673 -12.28 -20.46 9.65
CA GLN A 673 -13.60 -20.88 10.13
C GLN A 673 -13.60 -21.41 11.58
N GLY A 674 -12.57 -21.08 12.38
CA GLY A 674 -12.39 -21.54 13.77
C GLY A 674 -12.07 -23.03 13.94
N ASN A 675 -12.47 -23.88 13.00
CA ASN A 675 -12.25 -25.32 13.02
C ASN A 675 -10.88 -25.67 12.43
N ILE A 676 -9.93 -26.07 13.27
CA ILE A 676 -8.58 -26.49 12.88
C ILE A 676 -8.53 -27.62 11.83
N LYS A 677 -9.61 -28.41 11.66
CA LYS A 677 -9.72 -29.44 10.61
C LYS A 677 -9.98 -28.85 9.21
N LEU A 678 -10.46 -27.60 9.14
CA LEU A 678 -10.76 -26.87 7.91
C LEU A 678 -9.69 -25.83 7.54
N LEU A 679 -8.73 -25.55 8.43
CA LEU A 679 -7.69 -24.54 8.21
C LEU A 679 -6.92 -24.72 6.88
N THR A 680 -6.65 -25.95 6.45
CA THR A 680 -6.00 -26.22 5.15
C THR A 680 -6.88 -25.86 3.95
N ASP A 681 -8.20 -25.95 4.08
CA ASP A 681 -9.17 -25.51 3.07
C ASP A 681 -9.31 -23.97 3.07
N ASP A 682 -9.37 -23.37 4.26
CA ASP A 682 -9.35 -21.92 4.43
C ASP A 682 -8.09 -21.29 3.80
N ILE A 683 -6.90 -21.86 4.06
CA ILE A 683 -5.63 -21.38 3.49
C ILE A 683 -5.61 -21.53 1.96
N LYS A 684 -6.11 -22.65 1.41
CA LYS A 684 -6.20 -22.86 -0.04
C LYS A 684 -7.21 -21.95 -0.73
N THR A 685 -8.27 -21.56 -0.02
CA THR A 685 -9.32 -20.67 -0.53
C THR A 685 -8.89 -19.21 -0.46
N LEU A 686 -8.30 -18.78 0.66
CA LEU A 686 -7.78 -17.41 0.86
C LEU A 686 -6.53 -17.13 0.02
N LYS A 687 -5.66 -18.13 -0.13
CA LYS A 687 -4.33 -18.02 -0.73
C LYS A 687 -3.55 -16.86 -0.09
N PRO A 688 -3.27 -16.91 1.23
CA PRO A 688 -2.61 -15.81 1.93
C PRO A 688 -1.21 -15.54 1.38
N THR A 689 -0.72 -14.31 1.58
CA THR A 689 0.68 -13.94 1.31
C THR A 689 1.52 -13.92 2.59
N PHE A 690 0.87 -13.73 3.76
CA PHE A 690 1.48 -13.72 5.08
C PHE A 690 0.78 -14.77 5.97
N ILE A 691 1.56 -15.61 6.66
CA ILE A 691 1.06 -16.55 7.67
C ILE A 691 1.87 -16.40 8.96
N PRO A 692 1.27 -16.03 10.10
CA PRO A 692 1.90 -16.21 11.40
C PRO A 692 1.94 -17.71 11.73
N ALA A 693 3.12 -18.26 12.06
CA ALA A 693 3.33 -19.69 12.19
C ALA A 693 3.89 -20.07 13.56
N VAL A 694 3.43 -21.18 14.12
CA VAL A 694 4.03 -21.78 15.32
C VAL A 694 4.84 -23.04 14.94
N PRO A 695 5.94 -23.37 15.63
CA PRO A 695 6.78 -24.54 15.29
C PRO A 695 6.00 -25.85 15.16
N ARG A 696 4.92 -26.04 15.93
CA ARG A 696 4.04 -27.22 15.83
C ARG A 696 3.35 -27.37 14.46
N LEU A 697 3.05 -26.27 13.76
CA LEU A 697 2.54 -26.30 12.39
C LEU A 697 3.66 -26.58 11.39
N LEU A 698 4.81 -25.91 11.57
CA LEU A 698 5.97 -26.01 10.69
C LEU A 698 6.59 -27.42 10.71
N ASN A 699 6.75 -28.02 11.88
CA ASN A 699 7.17 -29.42 12.05
C ASN A 699 6.18 -30.39 11.39
N ARG A 700 4.86 -30.19 11.54
CA ARG A 700 3.85 -31.03 10.87
C ARG A 700 3.97 -30.99 9.34
N ILE A 701 4.25 -29.82 8.77
CA ILE A 701 4.47 -29.65 7.33
C ILE A 701 5.72 -30.42 6.90
N TYR A 702 6.83 -30.26 7.63
CA TYR A 702 8.07 -31.01 7.43
C TYR A 702 7.85 -32.53 7.48
N ASP A 703 7.26 -33.05 8.55
CA ASP A 703 6.98 -34.47 8.76
C ASP A 703 6.13 -35.05 7.63
N GLN A 704 5.07 -34.33 7.23
CA GLN A 704 4.18 -34.77 6.16
C GLN A 704 4.90 -34.92 4.81
N ILE A 705 5.87 -34.04 4.51
CA ILE A 705 6.64 -34.10 3.26
C ILE A 705 7.71 -35.19 3.34
N GLN A 706 8.43 -35.30 4.46
CA GLN A 706 9.42 -36.35 4.69
C GLN A 706 8.77 -37.75 4.59
N ASN A 707 7.62 -37.95 5.22
CA ASN A 707 6.85 -39.19 5.13
C ASN A 707 6.32 -39.45 3.70
N GLY A 708 6.10 -38.41 2.89
CA GLY A 708 5.67 -38.51 1.49
C GLY A 708 6.78 -38.92 0.49
N VAL A 709 8.06 -38.79 0.87
CA VAL A 709 9.23 -39.25 0.09
C VAL A 709 9.85 -40.55 0.64
N GLN A 710 9.60 -40.89 1.91
CA GLN A 710 9.93 -42.20 2.48
C GLN A 710 9.34 -43.35 1.64
N GLY A 711 10.03 -44.49 1.62
CA GLY A 711 9.66 -45.65 0.82
C GLY A 711 10.10 -45.61 -0.65
N SER A 712 10.52 -44.46 -1.21
CA SER A 712 11.05 -44.38 -2.59
C SER A 712 12.44 -43.74 -2.65
N LYS A 713 13.45 -44.56 -2.96
CA LYS A 713 14.84 -44.10 -3.15
C LYS A 713 14.96 -42.99 -4.19
N LEU A 714 14.19 -43.08 -5.29
CA LEU A 714 14.18 -42.07 -6.35
C LEU A 714 13.55 -40.74 -5.88
N LYS A 715 12.38 -40.78 -5.21
CA LYS A 715 11.77 -39.56 -4.66
C LYS A 715 12.69 -38.88 -3.64
N LYS A 716 13.32 -39.67 -2.76
CA LYS A 716 14.28 -39.15 -1.78
C LYS A 716 15.48 -38.51 -2.49
N TRP A 717 16.12 -39.19 -3.44
CA TRP A 717 17.25 -38.62 -4.19
C TRP A 717 16.88 -37.31 -4.92
N ILE A 718 15.69 -37.23 -5.55
CA ILE A 718 15.20 -35.99 -6.17
C ILE A 718 14.99 -34.88 -5.13
N MET A 719 14.43 -35.21 -3.95
CA MET A 719 14.25 -34.26 -2.85
C MET A 719 15.60 -33.77 -2.30
N ASP A 720 16.55 -34.68 -2.08
CA ASP A 720 17.89 -34.36 -1.58
C ASP A 720 18.64 -33.43 -2.56
N MET A 721 18.59 -33.72 -3.87
CA MET A 721 19.14 -32.85 -4.93
C MET A 721 18.45 -31.48 -5.01
N ALA A 722 17.13 -31.44 -4.86
CA ALA A 722 16.36 -30.20 -4.83
C ALA A 722 16.76 -29.33 -3.62
N LEU A 723 16.85 -29.93 -2.43
CA LEU A 723 17.25 -29.24 -1.20
C LEU A 723 18.67 -28.68 -1.31
N LEU A 724 19.64 -29.46 -1.78
CA LEU A 724 21.02 -28.99 -2.00
C LEU A 724 21.07 -27.76 -2.94
N SER A 725 20.28 -27.79 -4.03
CA SER A 725 20.20 -26.65 -4.95
C SER A 725 19.53 -25.42 -4.35
N LYS A 726 18.48 -25.59 -3.52
CA LYS A 726 17.81 -24.49 -2.82
C LYS A 726 18.64 -23.94 -1.66
N GLN A 727 19.47 -24.76 -1.00
CA GLN A 727 20.43 -24.31 0.02
C GLN A 727 21.49 -23.40 -0.60
N ALA A 728 22.06 -23.79 -1.75
CA ALA A 728 23.00 -22.97 -2.51
C ALA A 728 22.36 -21.69 -3.11
N GLU A 729 21.03 -21.60 -3.20
CA GLU A 729 20.31 -20.34 -3.47
C GLU A 729 20.22 -19.47 -2.21
N LEU A 730 19.85 -20.04 -1.06
CA LEU A 730 19.75 -19.31 0.22
C LEU A 730 21.10 -18.78 0.72
N GLU A 731 22.20 -19.53 0.54
CA GLU A 731 23.57 -19.10 0.85
C GLU A 731 24.01 -17.86 0.04
N ARG A 732 23.37 -17.64 -1.12
CA ARG A 732 23.53 -16.45 -1.98
C ARG A 732 22.46 -15.39 -1.70
N HIS A 733 21.72 -15.52 -0.59
CA HIS A 733 20.56 -14.73 -0.21
C HIS A 733 19.39 -14.73 -1.23
N ILE A 734 19.32 -15.70 -2.14
CA ILE A 734 18.26 -15.80 -3.16
C ILE A 734 17.06 -16.55 -2.59
N VAL A 735 16.05 -15.80 -2.14
CA VAL A 735 14.76 -16.36 -1.70
C VAL A 735 13.77 -16.34 -2.87
N THR A 736 13.45 -17.51 -3.42
CA THR A 736 12.52 -17.65 -4.55
C THR A 736 11.64 -18.89 -4.43
N ASN A 737 10.39 -18.79 -4.89
CA ASN A 737 9.44 -19.88 -5.10
C ASN A 737 9.18 -20.17 -6.59
N ARG A 738 10.12 -19.77 -7.47
CA ARG A 738 9.98 -19.87 -8.95
C ARG A 738 11.07 -20.70 -9.63
N SER A 739 11.90 -21.42 -8.86
CA SER A 739 12.93 -22.30 -9.41
C SER A 739 12.36 -23.48 -10.20
N VAL A 740 13.22 -24.19 -10.93
CA VAL A 740 12.87 -25.49 -11.53
C VAL A 740 12.44 -26.50 -10.45
N TRP A 741 13.08 -26.48 -9.28
CA TRP A 741 12.75 -27.33 -8.14
C TRP A 741 11.41 -26.95 -7.49
N ASP A 742 11.09 -25.67 -7.46
CA ASP A 742 9.75 -25.20 -7.04
C ASP A 742 8.71 -25.79 -7.99
N ARG A 743 8.88 -25.64 -9.30
CA ARG A 743 7.94 -26.16 -10.32
C ARG A 743 7.73 -27.68 -10.25
N PHE A 744 8.78 -28.47 -10.01
CA PHE A 744 8.73 -29.94 -10.12
C PHE A 744 8.67 -30.70 -8.78
N VAL A 745 9.13 -30.11 -7.67
CA VAL A 745 9.23 -30.79 -6.37
C VAL A 745 8.39 -30.09 -5.30
N PHE A 746 8.52 -28.77 -5.16
CA PHE A 746 7.92 -28.05 -4.01
C PHE A 746 6.55 -27.42 -4.27
N LYS A 747 6.10 -27.29 -5.52
CA LYS A 747 4.79 -26.74 -5.89
C LYS A 747 3.61 -27.35 -5.11
N PRO A 748 3.52 -28.69 -4.85
CA PRO A 748 2.46 -29.25 -4.01
C PRO A 748 2.50 -28.78 -2.54
N VAL A 749 3.69 -28.47 -2.02
CA VAL A 749 3.89 -27.91 -0.67
C VAL A 749 3.42 -26.47 -0.65
N GLN A 750 3.84 -25.67 -1.62
CA GLN A 750 3.45 -24.26 -1.75
C GLN A 750 1.94 -24.13 -1.96
N GLU A 751 1.34 -24.97 -2.81
CA GLU A 751 -0.12 -25.07 -3.02
C GLU A 751 -0.87 -25.60 -1.79
N SER A 752 -0.24 -26.39 -0.92
CA SER A 752 -0.83 -26.76 0.37
C SER A 752 -1.06 -25.54 1.29
N LEU A 753 -0.24 -24.49 1.11
CA LEU A 753 -0.36 -23.19 1.76
C LEU A 753 -0.98 -22.11 0.83
N GLY A 754 -1.70 -22.51 -0.22
CA GLY A 754 -2.41 -21.60 -1.13
C GLY A 754 -1.54 -20.91 -2.19
N GLY A 755 -0.24 -21.18 -2.25
CA GLY A 755 0.64 -20.85 -3.38
C GLY A 755 1.02 -19.37 -3.54
N ARG A 756 0.65 -18.49 -2.59
CA ARG A 756 1.02 -17.05 -2.61
C ARG A 756 1.87 -16.59 -1.41
N VAL A 757 2.17 -17.48 -0.46
CA VAL A 757 2.93 -17.12 0.75
C VAL A 757 4.32 -16.61 0.38
N ARG A 758 4.64 -15.41 0.85
CA ARG A 758 5.94 -14.73 0.67
C ARG A 758 6.61 -14.35 2.00
N LEU A 759 5.83 -14.27 3.07
CA LEU A 759 6.26 -13.91 4.42
C LEU A 759 5.67 -14.88 5.45
N MET A 760 6.51 -15.31 6.38
CA MET A 760 6.13 -15.98 7.62
C MET A 760 6.91 -15.38 8.78
N ILE A 761 6.25 -15.25 9.93
CA ILE A 761 6.93 -15.05 11.22
C ILE A 761 6.69 -16.30 12.05
N THR A 762 7.68 -16.74 12.80
CA THR A 762 7.55 -17.81 13.79
C THR A 762 8.21 -17.46 15.12
N GLY A 763 7.78 -18.15 16.18
CA GLY A 763 8.13 -17.86 17.57
C GLY A 763 7.26 -18.69 18.53
N SER A 764 7.14 -18.25 19.79
CA SER A 764 6.47 -18.93 20.93
C SER A 764 7.05 -20.28 21.38
N ALA A 765 7.97 -20.86 20.60
CA ALA A 765 8.77 -22.03 20.91
C ALA A 765 9.98 -22.07 19.95
N PRO A 766 11.07 -22.80 20.25
CA PRO A 766 12.18 -22.97 19.32
C PRO A 766 11.79 -23.83 18.11
N LEU A 767 12.29 -23.49 16.92
CA LEU A 767 12.25 -24.34 15.73
C LEU A 767 13.61 -25.02 15.50
N ALA A 768 13.61 -26.30 15.10
CA ALA A 768 14.85 -27.01 14.81
C ALA A 768 15.49 -26.51 13.50
N SER A 769 16.80 -26.23 13.52
CA SER A 769 17.54 -25.62 12.40
C SER A 769 17.34 -26.33 11.07
N ASN A 770 17.37 -27.66 11.05
CA ASN A 770 17.14 -28.48 9.85
C ASN A 770 15.71 -28.32 9.27
N VAL A 771 14.72 -28.06 10.13
CA VAL A 771 13.33 -27.80 9.73
C VAL A 771 13.20 -26.39 9.17
N LEU A 772 13.83 -25.39 9.80
CA LEU A 772 13.83 -24.01 9.30
C LEU A 772 14.51 -23.89 7.93
N THR A 773 15.70 -24.48 7.74
CA THR A 773 16.38 -24.52 6.44
C THR A 773 15.52 -25.23 5.39
N PHE A 774 14.96 -26.40 5.71
CA PHE A 774 14.08 -27.13 4.79
C PHE A 774 12.87 -26.29 4.36
N LEU A 775 12.22 -25.59 5.29
CA LEU A 775 11.03 -24.79 5.00
C LEU A 775 11.36 -23.53 4.19
N ARG A 776 12.48 -22.86 4.46
CA ARG A 776 12.99 -21.76 3.62
C ARG A 776 13.24 -22.25 2.18
N CYS A 777 13.85 -23.42 2.01
CA CYS A 777 14.06 -24.06 0.71
C CYS A 777 12.75 -24.45 0.00
N ALA A 778 11.82 -25.08 0.71
CA ALA A 778 10.61 -25.68 0.14
C ALA A 778 9.47 -24.68 -0.09
N LEU A 779 9.38 -23.62 0.71
CA LEU A 779 8.35 -22.59 0.53
C LEU A 779 8.83 -21.43 -0.34
N GLY A 780 10.14 -21.22 -0.46
CA GLY A 780 10.71 -20.14 -1.28
C GLY A 780 10.30 -18.75 -0.80
N CYS A 781 10.04 -18.60 0.50
CA CYS A 781 9.48 -17.42 1.13
C CYS A 781 10.36 -16.96 2.31
N THR A 782 10.18 -15.71 2.75
CA THR A 782 10.92 -15.16 3.89
C THR A 782 10.34 -15.70 5.18
N ILE A 783 11.08 -16.57 5.88
CA ILE A 783 10.71 -17.09 7.20
C ILE A 783 11.59 -16.44 8.26
N ILE A 784 10.95 -15.60 9.07
CA ILE A 784 11.54 -14.83 10.17
C ILE A 784 11.25 -15.57 11.48
N GLU A 785 12.25 -15.70 12.35
CA GLU A 785 12.10 -16.22 13.71
C GLU A 785 12.25 -15.07 14.72
N GLY A 786 11.47 -15.06 15.79
CA GLY A 786 11.49 -14.02 16.81
C GLY A 786 11.12 -14.52 18.19
N TYR A 787 11.73 -13.93 19.21
CA TYR A 787 11.60 -14.33 20.61
C TYR A 787 11.06 -13.18 21.47
N GLY A 788 10.26 -13.55 22.48
CA GLY A 788 9.73 -12.68 23.53
C GLY A 788 8.36 -13.14 24.03
N GLN A 789 7.81 -12.41 25.00
CA GLN A 789 6.63 -12.77 25.79
C GLN A 789 5.52 -11.69 25.76
N THR A 790 4.38 -11.92 26.42
CA THR A 790 3.24 -10.99 26.42
C THR A 790 3.61 -9.65 27.07
N GLU A 791 4.40 -9.73 28.14
CA GLU A 791 4.96 -8.67 28.97
C GLU A 791 5.91 -7.72 28.21
N CYS A 792 6.38 -8.12 27.02
CA CYS A 792 7.15 -7.28 26.09
C CYS A 792 6.50 -7.16 24.69
N VAL A 793 5.18 -7.35 24.60
CA VAL A 793 4.39 -7.25 23.34
C VAL A 793 4.87 -8.25 22.26
N ALA A 794 4.93 -9.53 22.60
CA ALA A 794 5.46 -10.59 21.74
C ALA A 794 6.97 -10.36 21.42
N PRO A 795 7.46 -10.06 20.20
CA PRO A 795 8.90 -10.08 19.96
C PRO A 795 9.67 -8.94 20.67
N SER A 796 10.82 -9.27 21.23
CA SER A 796 11.90 -8.33 21.58
C SER A 796 13.18 -8.59 20.79
N THR A 797 13.34 -9.78 20.18
CA THR A 797 14.33 -10.04 19.13
C THR A 797 13.67 -10.58 17.87
N MET A 798 14.30 -10.39 16.72
CA MET A 798 13.80 -10.92 15.45
C MET A 798 14.92 -11.08 14.40
N THR A 799 15.01 -12.24 13.74
CA THR A 799 16.00 -12.50 12.66
C THR A 799 15.82 -11.53 11.50
N LEU A 800 16.92 -11.11 10.88
CA LEU A 800 16.89 -10.10 9.82
C LEU A 800 16.37 -10.67 8.49
N VAL A 801 15.73 -9.83 7.67
CA VAL A 801 15.38 -10.22 6.30
C VAL A 801 16.67 -10.41 5.50
N GLY A 802 16.77 -11.54 4.79
CA GLY A 802 17.99 -11.96 4.11
C GLY A 802 18.93 -12.82 4.97
N ASP A 803 18.65 -12.98 6.27
CA ASP A 803 19.43 -13.86 7.15
C ASP A 803 19.06 -15.33 6.92
N TYR A 804 19.99 -16.10 6.32
CA TYR A 804 19.80 -17.52 6.08
C TYR A 804 20.27 -18.41 7.25
N ASN A 805 20.93 -17.83 8.26
CA ASN A 805 21.43 -18.55 9.43
C ASN A 805 20.27 -19.09 10.29
N VAL A 806 20.59 -20.04 11.18
CA VAL A 806 19.63 -20.87 11.91
C VAL A 806 20.12 -21.19 13.31
N GLY A 807 19.20 -21.34 14.27
CA GLY A 807 19.54 -21.58 15.68
C GLY A 807 19.82 -20.32 16.50
N HIS A 808 19.31 -19.16 16.06
CA HIS A 808 19.40 -17.87 16.76
C HIS A 808 18.14 -17.05 16.45
N VAL A 809 17.77 -16.14 17.35
CA VAL A 809 16.51 -15.37 17.30
C VAL A 809 16.68 -13.90 16.87
N GLY A 810 17.81 -13.59 16.22
CA GLY A 810 18.19 -12.26 15.76
C GLY A 810 18.63 -11.28 16.87
N PRO A 811 18.91 -10.01 16.52
CA PRO A 811 19.29 -8.98 17.49
C PRO A 811 18.07 -8.44 18.25
N PRO A 812 18.29 -7.63 19.31
CA PRO A 812 17.25 -6.78 19.88
C PRO A 812 16.54 -5.91 18.84
N LEU A 813 15.23 -5.77 18.97
CA LEU A 813 14.43 -4.85 18.18
C LEU A 813 14.71 -3.38 18.56
N PRO A 814 14.66 -2.42 17.60
CA PRO A 814 14.83 -0.98 17.86
C PRO A 814 13.95 -0.34 18.94
N CYS A 815 12.91 -1.01 19.43
CA CYS A 815 12.07 -0.57 20.56
C CYS A 815 12.64 -0.90 21.95
N CYS A 816 13.73 -1.68 22.04
CA CYS A 816 14.25 -2.22 23.30
C CYS A 816 15.79 -2.31 23.39
N HIS A 817 16.25 -2.64 24.58
CA HIS A 817 17.60 -3.08 24.92
C HIS A 817 17.51 -4.41 25.66
N ILE A 818 18.56 -5.24 25.57
CA ILE A 818 18.63 -6.54 26.24
C ILE A 818 19.97 -6.69 26.96
N LYS A 819 19.97 -7.04 28.25
CA LYS A 819 21.15 -7.50 28.99
C LYS A 819 21.00 -8.98 29.34
N LEU A 820 22.11 -9.62 29.71
CA LEU A 820 22.09 -10.94 30.35
C LEU A 820 22.48 -10.78 31.82
N VAL A 821 21.83 -11.53 32.71
CA VAL A 821 22.09 -11.52 34.16
C VAL A 821 22.53 -12.91 34.61
N ASP A 822 23.47 -12.98 35.56
CA ASP A 822 23.96 -14.24 36.14
C ASP A 822 22.82 -15.05 36.77
N VAL A 823 22.82 -16.36 36.57
CA VAL A 823 21.94 -17.33 37.24
C VAL A 823 22.82 -18.43 37.86
N PRO A 824 23.49 -18.14 39.01
CA PRO A 824 24.53 -19.01 39.56
C PRO A 824 24.04 -20.42 39.92
N GLU A 825 22.77 -20.57 40.30
CA GLU A 825 22.12 -21.85 40.60
C GLU A 825 21.93 -22.76 39.38
N MET A 826 22.11 -22.23 38.17
CA MET A 826 22.14 -22.97 36.90
C MET A 826 23.50 -22.89 36.18
N GLU A 827 24.53 -22.38 36.87
CA GLU A 827 25.90 -22.18 36.35
C GLU A 827 26.02 -21.25 35.12
N TYR A 828 25.01 -20.41 34.85
CA TYR A 828 25.06 -19.39 33.79
C TYR A 828 25.59 -18.04 34.30
N TYR A 829 26.52 -17.44 33.56
CA TYR A 829 27.18 -16.19 33.95
C TYR A 829 27.35 -15.25 32.75
N ALA A 830 26.91 -14.01 32.88
CA ALA A 830 26.86 -13.00 31.82
C ALA A 830 28.26 -12.63 31.30
N ILE A 831 29.31 -12.83 32.10
CA ILE A 831 30.71 -12.71 31.69
C ILE A 831 31.10 -13.73 30.60
N ASN A 832 30.44 -14.88 30.56
CA ASN A 832 30.58 -15.91 29.51
C ASN A 832 29.59 -15.71 28.35
N GLY A 833 28.85 -14.59 28.32
CA GLY A 833 27.83 -14.31 27.31
C GLY A 833 26.56 -15.15 27.45
N GLN A 834 26.28 -15.71 28.63
CA GLN A 834 25.11 -16.56 28.94
C GLN A 834 24.38 -16.06 30.20
N GLY A 835 23.06 -16.19 30.30
CA GLY A 835 22.34 -15.76 31.52
C GLY A 835 20.86 -15.58 31.30
N GLU A 836 20.14 -15.09 32.32
CA GLU A 836 18.74 -14.68 32.17
C GLU A 836 18.63 -13.51 31.19
N ILE A 837 17.72 -13.60 30.22
CA ILE A 837 17.41 -12.50 29.31
C ILE A 837 16.63 -11.43 30.08
N CYS A 838 17.19 -10.22 30.18
CA CYS A 838 16.53 -9.07 30.78
C CYS A 838 16.26 -8.01 29.71
N ILE A 839 15.02 -7.52 29.61
CA ILE A 839 14.55 -6.64 28.52
C ILE A 839 14.13 -5.28 29.09
N LYS A 840 14.58 -4.17 28.49
CA LYS A 840 14.18 -2.80 28.87
C LYS A 840 13.88 -2.00 27.62
N GLY A 841 12.66 -1.51 27.49
CA GLY A 841 12.21 -0.91 26.24
C GLY A 841 10.83 -0.31 26.28
N LEU A 842 10.48 0.40 25.22
CA LEU A 842 9.15 0.99 25.01
C LEU A 842 8.07 -0.09 24.83
N ASN A 843 8.44 -1.31 24.48
CA ASN A 843 7.55 -2.47 24.40
C ASN A 843 7.28 -3.16 25.75
N VAL A 844 7.94 -2.77 26.85
CA VAL A 844 7.70 -3.37 28.17
C VAL A 844 6.36 -2.88 28.75
N PHE A 845 5.56 -3.82 29.26
CA PHE A 845 4.25 -3.59 29.88
C PHE A 845 4.29 -2.64 31.09
N GLN A 846 3.12 -2.11 31.46
CA GLN A 846 2.93 -1.25 32.64
C GLN A 846 2.85 -2.03 33.97
N GLY A 847 3.10 -3.34 33.95
CA GLY A 847 2.90 -4.25 35.08
C GLY A 847 1.62 -5.08 34.99
N TYR A 848 1.40 -5.88 36.05
CA TYR A 848 0.24 -6.77 36.17
C TYR A 848 -0.94 -6.07 36.84
N LEU A 849 -2.13 -6.21 36.26
CA LEU A 849 -3.36 -5.54 36.72
C LEU A 849 -3.66 -5.85 38.19
N LYS A 850 -3.59 -4.82 39.04
CA LYS A 850 -3.88 -4.91 40.49
C LYS A 850 -2.94 -5.87 41.25
N ASP A 851 -1.79 -6.22 40.68
CA ASP A 851 -0.76 -7.04 41.33
C ASP A 851 0.61 -6.32 41.31
N PRO A 852 0.82 -5.34 42.21
CA PRO A 852 2.08 -4.61 42.30
C PRO A 852 3.22 -5.50 42.83
N VAL A 853 2.92 -6.60 43.53
CA VAL A 853 3.93 -7.51 44.07
C VAL A 853 4.53 -8.33 42.94
N LYS A 854 3.72 -9.02 42.12
CA LYS A 854 4.24 -9.70 40.93
C LYS A 854 4.75 -8.74 39.87
N THR A 855 4.34 -7.48 39.87
CA THR A 855 4.98 -6.45 39.02
C THR A 855 6.42 -6.21 39.47
N ALA A 856 6.67 -5.97 40.76
CA ALA A 856 8.01 -5.72 41.30
C ALA A 856 8.91 -6.98 41.39
N GLU A 857 8.33 -8.19 41.34
CA GLU A 857 9.08 -9.44 41.14
C GLU A 857 9.51 -9.67 39.68
N THR A 858 8.88 -8.99 38.71
CA THR A 858 9.07 -9.24 37.26
C THR A 858 9.70 -8.06 36.53
N VAL A 859 9.61 -6.84 37.08
CA VAL A 859 10.34 -5.65 36.59
C VAL A 859 11.14 -5.05 37.75
N ASP A 860 12.45 -4.90 37.56
CA ASP A 860 13.33 -4.32 38.58
C ASP A 860 13.14 -2.80 38.75
N ASN A 861 13.78 -2.23 39.78
CA ASN A 861 13.73 -0.79 40.06
C ASN A 861 14.41 0.09 38.98
N GLU A 862 15.16 -0.52 38.06
CA GLU A 862 15.80 0.15 36.93
C GLU A 862 14.96 0.05 35.65
N GLY A 863 13.85 -0.70 35.65
CA GLY A 863 12.95 -0.90 34.52
C GLY A 863 13.30 -2.08 33.60
N TRP A 864 14.07 -3.06 34.07
CA TRP A 864 14.34 -4.30 33.36
C TRP A 864 13.28 -5.36 33.67
N LEU A 865 12.59 -5.84 32.63
CA LEU A 865 11.75 -7.02 32.64
C LEU A 865 12.64 -8.27 32.69
N HIS A 866 12.57 -8.99 33.80
CA HIS A 866 13.10 -10.34 33.97
C HIS A 866 12.17 -11.33 33.24
N THR A 867 12.72 -12.16 32.34
CA THR A 867 11.91 -13.12 31.55
C THR A 867 11.82 -14.50 32.16
N GLY A 868 12.76 -14.89 33.01
CA GLY A 868 12.98 -16.27 33.44
C GLY A 868 13.53 -17.20 32.36
N ASP A 869 13.78 -16.72 31.13
CA ASP A 869 14.40 -17.48 30.04
C ASP A 869 15.92 -17.30 30.04
N ILE A 870 16.66 -18.40 29.85
CA ILE A 870 18.12 -18.35 29.63
C ILE A 870 18.44 -18.08 28.17
N GLY A 871 19.29 -17.09 27.92
CA GLY A 871 19.82 -16.73 26.60
C GLY A 871 21.35 -16.81 26.52
N MET A 872 21.86 -16.72 25.30
CA MET A 872 23.29 -16.65 25.00
C MET A 872 23.54 -15.70 23.81
N TRP A 873 24.61 -14.92 23.86
CA TRP A 873 25.08 -14.17 22.70
C TRP A 873 25.83 -15.11 21.74
N MET A 874 25.43 -15.08 20.47
CA MET A 874 26.09 -15.79 19.37
C MET A 874 27.06 -14.80 18.70
N GLU A 875 28.37 -14.96 18.93
CA GLU A 875 29.46 -14.16 18.33
C GLU A 875 30.54 -15.07 17.72
#